data_AF-A0A3D0SZD8-F1
#
_entry.id   AF-A0A3D0SZD8-F1
#
_cell.length_a   1.000
_cell.length_b   1.000
_cell.length_c   1.000
_cell.angle_alpha   90.00
_cell.angle_beta   90.00
_cell.angle_gamma   90.00
#
_symmetry.space_group_name_H-M   'P 1'
#
loop_
_entity.id
_entity.type
_entity.pdbx_description
1 polymer ?
#
loop_
_entity_poly.entity_id
_entity_poly.type
_entity_poly.pdbx_seq_one_letter_code
_entity_poly.pdbx_strand_id
1 'polypeptide(L)'
;MTEPLITFWDFTYRYPSAQTPVLQDLKFTVKAGELVLLAGASGSGKSTLCRLLNGLIPHLHGGEWQGKIQVAGIDPQVTSPHQLSREVGLLLQRPDAQCLATTVARDLAFGPACQGLDRLTIADRVREAAERLDIAHLLNRSPHTLSCGEQQRVALAGVLALQPCLLVLDEPFAFLDAASSGQLREQLCRLHAAGITVIVAEHRLSELADLANRILVLHQGRLVADGTPAQVLTGQVTDWGLDPPGCLHASPLPVVAQQAPVIEWEGIECTREGRLVLRGASLSIAPGEIMALLGANGAGKSTLLRHGNGLLRAQGGEVRVLRQSIGRRPVAEVAKDVGLVMQQPTHMLFASTVHAELAAGPHALHRHDPVWCAQLSKRFGLNPLLNRPPHTLSAGEQRRLAIAAVLASRPRVLLLDEPTAGQDATARTTLGTLLQECAAEGVAIIIATHDPIWARSLCQRWALLTHGRITVDVDNPLTQKTSALLAKEDWSEGIEQCKTSFSLAREGWREERVERLPDRTGHFDPRALLAVYLLGCGLIVLATRPLELLPLLAFPLLGIALGKYWAKWWQVVRLLGPTLLLFAIMAGFGSGVEAATGAVLRLLALVTASVWFFALTPPEELGESLLASGMPPQAVFLLEGTLRFAPAMAALAREVREAQESRGIRLDGVYLFRNGLALLAPLLTSVMHFADELAEALEVRGFGGTARTPLAEYRLRTWDWALALGALALTGVMLY
;
A
#
# COMPACT_ATOMS: atom_id res chain seq x y z
N MET A 1 -44.21 7.39 6.17
CA MET A 1 -42.86 7.46 6.77
C MET A 1 -42.06 6.37 6.10
N THR A 2 -40.95 6.71 5.43
CA THR A 2 -40.05 5.71 4.84
C THR A 2 -39.44 4.87 5.96
N GLU A 3 -39.45 3.55 5.82
CA GLU A 3 -38.80 2.66 6.77
C GLU A 3 -37.29 2.95 6.84
N PRO A 4 -36.66 2.86 8.02
CA PRO A 4 -35.24 3.08 8.16
C PRO A 4 -34.46 1.98 7.44
N LEU A 5 -33.44 2.37 6.66
CA LEU A 5 -32.57 1.42 5.97
C LEU A 5 -31.63 0.71 6.97
N ILE A 6 -31.20 1.43 8.01
CA ILE A 6 -30.33 0.90 9.06
C ILE A 6 -30.96 1.19 10.41
N THR A 7 -30.98 0.20 11.30
CA THR A 7 -31.40 0.38 12.69
C THR A 7 -30.47 -0.37 13.64
N PHE A 8 -30.00 0.31 14.67
CA PHE A 8 -29.25 -0.26 15.79
C PHE A 8 -30.09 -0.17 17.07
N TRP A 9 -30.18 -1.29 17.82
CA TRP A 9 -30.86 -1.36 19.11
C TRP A 9 -29.87 -1.75 20.21
N ASP A 10 -29.42 -0.75 20.97
CA ASP A 10 -28.57 -0.88 22.16
C ASP A 10 -27.40 -1.86 21.93
N PHE A 11 -26.70 -1.65 20.80
CA PHE A 11 -25.73 -2.60 20.31
C PHE A 11 -24.34 -2.39 20.92
N THR A 12 -23.76 -3.47 21.42
CA THR A 12 -22.42 -3.50 22.02
C THR A 12 -21.61 -4.62 21.38
N TYR A 13 -20.33 -4.37 21.08
CA TYR A 13 -19.45 -5.36 20.45
C TYR A 13 -18.04 -5.35 21.03
N ARG A 14 -17.47 -6.55 21.19
CA ARG A 14 -16.11 -6.80 21.65
C ARG A 14 -15.42 -7.83 20.74
N TYR A 15 -14.25 -7.48 20.21
CA TYR A 15 -13.40 -8.43 19.48
C TYR A 15 -12.91 -9.58 20.40
N PRO A 16 -12.62 -10.77 19.87
CA PRO A 16 -12.16 -11.92 20.67
C PRO A 16 -10.92 -11.63 21.54
N SER A 17 -9.99 -10.83 21.03
CA SER A 17 -8.74 -10.47 21.70
C SER A 17 -8.82 -9.18 22.53
N ALA A 18 -9.94 -8.47 22.52
CA ALA A 18 -10.11 -7.20 23.21
C ALA A 18 -10.61 -7.40 24.65
N GLN A 19 -9.99 -6.73 25.61
CA GLN A 19 -10.44 -6.74 27.01
C GLN A 19 -11.70 -5.87 27.22
N THR A 20 -11.85 -4.81 26.43
CA THR A 20 -12.95 -3.85 26.53
C THR A 20 -13.78 -3.84 25.26
N PRO A 21 -15.10 -3.57 25.34
CA PRO A 21 -15.95 -3.42 24.17
C PRO A 21 -15.49 -2.23 23.32
N VAL A 22 -15.40 -2.45 22.00
CA VAL A 22 -15.02 -1.43 21.02
C VAL A 22 -16.22 -0.55 20.66
N LEU A 23 -17.42 -1.12 20.62
CA LEU A 23 -18.68 -0.38 20.45
C LEU A 23 -19.55 -0.63 21.68
N GLN A 24 -20.23 0.42 22.16
CA GLN A 24 -20.98 0.41 23.41
C GLN A 24 -22.31 1.13 23.23
N ASP A 25 -23.40 0.42 23.51
CA ASP A 25 -24.77 0.93 23.62
C ASP A 25 -25.21 1.80 22.42
N LEU A 26 -24.86 1.37 21.22
CA LEU A 26 -25.18 2.12 20.01
C LEU A 26 -26.67 2.04 19.68
N LYS A 27 -27.28 3.21 19.52
CA LYS A 27 -28.70 3.37 19.19
C LYS A 27 -28.91 4.51 18.21
N PHE A 28 -29.17 4.18 16.94
CA PHE A 28 -29.47 5.15 15.90
C PHE A 28 -30.18 4.48 14.72
N THR A 29 -30.76 5.30 13.84
CA THR A 29 -31.39 4.89 12.59
C THR A 29 -30.88 5.73 11.43
N VAL A 30 -30.69 5.15 10.25
CA VAL A 30 -30.38 5.86 8.99
C VAL A 30 -31.48 5.61 7.98
N LYS A 31 -31.96 6.66 7.31
CA LYS A 31 -33.01 6.56 6.29
C LYS A 31 -32.40 6.29 4.91
N ALA A 32 -33.19 5.65 4.04
CA ALA A 32 -32.79 5.48 2.65
C ALA A 32 -32.56 6.84 1.96
N GLY A 33 -31.47 6.94 1.19
CA GLY A 33 -31.05 8.13 0.47
C GLY A 33 -30.26 9.14 1.29
N GLU A 34 -29.97 8.91 2.58
CA GLU A 34 -29.12 9.82 3.37
C GLU A 34 -27.63 9.68 3.00
N LEU A 35 -26.93 10.80 2.89
CA LEU A 35 -25.47 10.89 2.93
C LEU A 35 -25.04 11.21 4.37
N VAL A 36 -24.55 10.19 5.08
CA VAL A 36 -24.17 10.25 6.49
C VAL A 36 -22.65 10.25 6.63
N LEU A 37 -22.12 11.22 7.37
CA LEU A 37 -20.73 11.26 7.79
C LEU A 37 -20.59 10.61 9.17
N LEU A 38 -19.94 9.44 9.24
CA LEU A 38 -19.55 8.80 10.48
C LEU A 38 -18.18 9.35 10.92
N ALA A 39 -18.21 10.35 11.80
CA ALA A 39 -17.03 11.03 12.30
C ALA A 39 -16.48 10.40 13.58
N GLY A 40 -15.17 10.45 13.79
CA GLY A 40 -14.55 10.05 15.06
C GLY A 40 -13.03 9.91 14.97
N ALA A 41 -12.35 10.07 16.10
CA ALA A 41 -10.90 9.87 16.20
C ALA A 41 -10.46 8.44 15.80
N SER A 42 -9.16 8.22 15.62
CA SER A 42 -8.64 6.89 15.32
C SER A 42 -8.93 5.95 16.50
N GLY A 43 -9.35 4.71 16.19
CA GLY A 43 -9.72 3.74 17.23
C GLY A 43 -11.07 3.99 17.91
N SER A 44 -11.89 4.95 17.47
CA SER A 44 -13.23 5.16 18.03
C SER A 44 -14.24 4.05 17.72
N GLY A 45 -13.95 3.19 16.72
CA GLY A 45 -14.80 2.09 16.29
C GLY A 45 -15.45 2.25 14.91
N LYS A 46 -15.07 3.28 14.13
CA LYS A 46 -15.67 3.57 12.80
C LYS A 46 -15.61 2.37 11.84
N SER A 47 -14.41 1.85 11.60
CA SER A 47 -14.20 0.67 10.73
C SER A 47 -14.91 -0.57 11.26
N THR A 48 -15.03 -0.73 12.59
CA THR A 48 -15.79 -1.82 13.21
C THR A 48 -17.28 -1.68 12.87
N LEU A 49 -17.85 -0.48 12.91
CA LEU A 49 -19.21 -0.20 12.48
C LEU A 49 -19.39 -0.48 10.97
N CYS A 50 -18.46 -0.05 10.12
CA CYS A 50 -18.50 -0.33 8.68
C CYS A 50 -18.51 -1.84 8.39
N ARG A 51 -17.67 -2.62 9.08
CA ARG A 51 -17.60 -4.09 8.95
C ARG A 51 -18.86 -4.80 9.47
N LEU A 52 -19.52 -4.27 10.51
CA LEU A 52 -20.81 -4.78 10.99
C LEU A 52 -21.92 -4.61 9.95
N LEU A 53 -21.94 -3.48 9.23
CA LEU A 53 -22.98 -3.19 8.24
C LEU A 53 -22.97 -4.17 7.05
N ASN A 54 -21.79 -4.62 6.63
CA ASN A 54 -21.63 -5.57 5.51
C ASN A 54 -21.56 -7.05 5.98
N GLY A 55 -21.55 -7.30 7.30
CA GLY A 55 -21.52 -8.65 7.87
C GLY A 55 -20.13 -9.26 8.05
N LEU A 56 -19.05 -8.58 7.69
CA LEU A 56 -17.69 -9.05 8.01
C LEU A 56 -17.53 -9.30 9.52
N ILE A 57 -18.23 -8.53 10.35
CA ILE A 57 -18.47 -8.84 11.76
C ILE A 57 -19.93 -9.29 11.88
N PRO A 58 -20.21 -10.47 12.45
CA PRO A 58 -19.29 -11.35 13.18
C PRO A 58 -18.61 -12.44 12.33
N HIS A 59 -18.97 -12.61 11.06
CA HIS A 59 -18.64 -13.83 10.31
C HIS A 59 -17.14 -14.06 10.05
N LEU A 60 -16.38 -13.00 9.77
CA LEU A 60 -14.94 -13.10 9.48
C LEU A 60 -14.08 -12.89 10.73
N HIS A 61 -14.46 -11.94 11.61
CA HIS A 61 -13.65 -11.54 12.76
C HIS A 61 -14.10 -12.12 14.10
N GLY A 62 -15.26 -12.78 14.15
CA GLY A 62 -15.86 -13.27 15.39
C GLY A 62 -16.17 -12.16 16.39
N GLY A 63 -16.16 -12.52 17.67
CA GLY A 63 -16.35 -11.60 18.79
C GLY A 63 -17.64 -11.84 19.56
N GLU A 64 -17.82 -11.09 20.63
CA GLU A 64 -19.04 -11.10 21.44
C GLU A 64 -19.84 -9.84 21.15
N TRP A 65 -21.15 -9.97 21.04
CA TRP A 65 -22.05 -8.85 20.84
C TRP A 65 -23.32 -8.96 21.68
N GLN A 66 -23.94 -7.81 21.92
CA GLN A 66 -25.25 -7.66 22.55
C GLN A 66 -26.07 -6.64 21.76
N GLY A 67 -27.39 -6.72 21.85
CA GLY A 67 -28.29 -5.88 21.04
C GLY A 67 -28.54 -6.47 19.65
N LYS A 68 -29.24 -5.68 18.82
CA LYS A 68 -29.66 -6.10 17.47
C LYS A 68 -29.27 -5.06 16.42
N ILE A 69 -29.04 -5.51 15.19
CA ILE A 69 -28.80 -4.66 14.02
C ILE A 69 -29.73 -5.12 12.88
N GLN A 70 -30.26 -4.17 12.13
CA GLN A 70 -30.94 -4.45 10.87
C GLN A 70 -30.42 -3.50 9.78
N VAL A 71 -30.09 -4.05 8.61
CA VAL A 71 -29.59 -3.33 7.43
C VAL A 71 -30.38 -3.80 6.20
N ALA A 72 -31.04 -2.89 5.50
CA ALA A 72 -31.93 -3.20 4.37
C ALA A 72 -32.98 -4.29 4.70
N GLY A 73 -33.45 -4.32 5.95
CA GLY A 73 -34.38 -5.35 6.44
C GLY A 73 -33.71 -6.66 6.87
N ILE A 74 -32.41 -6.82 6.66
CA ILE A 74 -31.62 -8.04 6.90
C ILE A 74 -30.83 -7.91 8.21
N ASP A 75 -30.71 -9.00 8.98
CA ASP A 75 -29.85 -9.06 10.16
C ASP A 75 -28.42 -9.49 9.76
N PRO A 76 -27.42 -8.60 9.82
CA PRO A 76 -26.06 -8.92 9.42
C PRO A 76 -25.36 -9.92 10.36
N GLN A 77 -25.91 -10.13 11.56
CA GLN A 77 -25.34 -11.02 12.57
C GLN A 77 -25.51 -12.50 12.18
N VAL A 78 -26.50 -12.82 11.34
CA VAL A 78 -26.83 -14.19 10.89
C VAL A 78 -26.70 -14.38 9.39
N THR A 79 -26.82 -13.32 8.60
CA THR A 79 -26.68 -13.38 7.14
C THR A 79 -25.22 -13.29 6.74
N SER A 80 -24.76 -14.16 5.83
CA SER A 80 -23.36 -14.18 5.41
C SER A 80 -22.96 -12.91 4.64
N PRO A 81 -21.68 -12.50 4.67
CA PRO A 81 -21.18 -11.35 3.91
C PRO A 81 -21.46 -11.49 2.41
N HIS A 82 -21.35 -12.72 1.88
CA HIS A 82 -21.75 -13.06 0.51
C HIS A 82 -23.14 -12.55 0.14
N GLN A 83 -24.14 -12.83 1.00
CA GLN A 83 -25.52 -12.45 0.75
C GLN A 83 -25.73 -10.95 0.97
N LEU A 84 -25.12 -10.37 2.01
CA LEU A 84 -25.20 -8.94 2.32
C LEU A 84 -24.53 -8.06 1.27
N SER A 85 -23.50 -8.55 0.57
CA SER A 85 -22.78 -7.82 -0.48
C SER A 85 -23.68 -7.35 -1.64
N ARG A 86 -24.87 -7.95 -1.78
CA ARG A 86 -25.90 -7.54 -2.75
C ARG A 86 -26.60 -6.24 -2.35
N GLU A 87 -26.75 -6.01 -1.06
CA GLU A 87 -27.45 -4.85 -0.51
C GLU A 87 -26.48 -3.76 -0.04
N VAL A 88 -25.35 -4.18 0.53
CA VAL A 88 -24.37 -3.31 1.17
C VAL A 88 -23.04 -3.43 0.43
N GLY A 89 -22.62 -2.36 -0.24
CA GLY A 89 -21.29 -2.25 -0.81
C GLY A 89 -20.33 -1.63 0.21
N LEU A 90 -19.16 -2.25 0.44
CA LEU A 90 -18.13 -1.72 1.34
C LEU A 90 -16.85 -1.39 0.56
N LEU A 91 -16.41 -0.13 0.61
CA LEU A 91 -15.07 0.27 0.20
C LEU A 91 -14.18 0.28 1.44
N LEU A 92 -13.13 -0.53 1.44
CA LEU A 92 -12.15 -0.61 2.53
C LEU A 92 -11.19 0.59 2.49
N GLN A 93 -10.55 0.88 3.63
CA GLN A 93 -9.56 1.95 3.77
C GLN A 93 -8.40 1.87 2.77
N ARG A 94 -8.09 0.68 2.26
CA ARG A 94 -7.05 0.42 1.27
C ARG A 94 -7.67 -0.06 -0.04
N PRO A 95 -7.89 0.85 -1.02
CA PRO A 95 -8.51 0.47 -2.28
C PRO A 95 -7.65 -0.45 -3.15
N ASP A 96 -6.33 -0.40 -2.98
CA ASP A 96 -5.37 -1.28 -3.66
C ASP A 96 -5.58 -2.75 -3.28
N ALA A 97 -5.93 -3.03 -2.01
CA ALA A 97 -6.23 -4.38 -1.54
C ALA A 97 -7.51 -4.96 -2.17
N GLN A 98 -8.43 -4.09 -2.62
CA GLN A 98 -9.67 -4.51 -3.30
C GLN A 98 -9.52 -4.61 -4.82
N CYS A 99 -8.34 -4.35 -5.38
CA CYS A 99 -8.03 -4.60 -6.78
C CYS A 99 -7.47 -6.02 -6.93
N LEU A 100 -8.33 -6.97 -7.26
CA LEU A 100 -8.05 -8.41 -7.21
C LEU A 100 -7.62 -8.98 -8.57
N ALA A 101 -8.20 -8.47 -9.65
CA ALA A 101 -8.16 -9.14 -10.95
C ALA A 101 -7.13 -8.57 -11.92
N THR A 102 -6.96 -9.27 -13.04
CA THR A 102 -5.86 -9.01 -13.96
C THR A 102 -5.99 -7.74 -14.78
N THR A 103 -7.23 -7.41 -15.11
CA THR A 103 -7.63 -6.19 -15.78
C THR A 103 -8.74 -5.51 -14.99
N VAL A 104 -8.88 -4.19 -15.14
CA VAL A 104 -9.99 -3.43 -14.53
C VAL A 104 -11.35 -4.03 -14.91
N ALA A 105 -11.55 -4.44 -16.17
CA ALA A 105 -12.79 -5.07 -16.60
C ALA A 105 -13.10 -6.38 -15.83
N ARG A 106 -12.09 -7.25 -15.66
CA ARG A 106 -12.24 -8.48 -14.87
C ARG A 106 -12.46 -8.18 -13.40
N ASP A 107 -11.85 -7.11 -12.90
CA ASP A 107 -11.97 -6.70 -11.50
C ASP A 107 -13.40 -6.27 -11.20
N LEU A 108 -13.97 -5.37 -12.02
CA LEU A 108 -15.36 -4.94 -11.92
C LEU A 108 -16.34 -6.11 -12.12
N ALA A 109 -16.00 -7.08 -12.98
CA ALA A 109 -16.84 -8.25 -13.24
C ALA A 109 -16.85 -9.26 -12.08
N PHE A 110 -15.86 -9.23 -11.19
CA PHE A 110 -15.65 -10.24 -10.15
C PHE A 110 -16.87 -10.40 -9.25
N GLY A 111 -17.34 -9.29 -8.65
CA GLY A 111 -18.49 -9.32 -7.75
C GLY A 111 -19.78 -9.83 -8.41
N PRO A 112 -20.20 -9.24 -9.56
CA PRO A 112 -21.30 -9.76 -10.37
C PRO A 112 -21.17 -11.25 -10.73
N ALA A 113 -19.97 -11.73 -11.05
CA ALA A 113 -19.73 -13.14 -11.34
C ALA A 113 -19.93 -14.03 -10.10
N CYS A 114 -19.48 -13.57 -8.93
CA CYS A 114 -19.71 -14.25 -7.65
C CYS A 114 -21.19 -14.30 -7.23
N GLN A 115 -22.01 -13.37 -7.72
CA GLN A 115 -23.47 -13.42 -7.57
C GLN A 115 -24.14 -14.46 -8.48
N GLY A 116 -23.41 -15.03 -9.44
CA GLY A 116 -23.93 -16.01 -10.41
C GLY A 116 -24.68 -15.39 -11.59
N LEU A 117 -24.41 -14.13 -11.93
CA LEU A 117 -25.06 -13.43 -13.04
C LEU A 117 -24.56 -13.92 -14.40
N ASP A 118 -25.37 -13.74 -15.44
CA ASP A 118 -24.98 -14.11 -16.80
C ASP A 118 -23.98 -13.11 -17.42
N ARG A 119 -23.30 -13.52 -18.49
CA ARG A 119 -22.22 -12.70 -19.09
C ARG A 119 -22.69 -11.36 -19.63
N LEU A 120 -23.92 -11.28 -20.15
CA LEU A 120 -24.46 -10.05 -20.71
C LEU A 120 -24.77 -9.04 -19.59
N THR A 121 -25.43 -9.49 -18.51
CA THR A 121 -25.70 -8.66 -17.33
C THR A 121 -24.41 -8.20 -16.66
N ILE A 122 -23.40 -9.07 -16.56
CA ILE A 122 -22.08 -8.69 -16.04
C ILE A 122 -21.46 -7.59 -16.91
N ALA A 123 -21.46 -7.75 -18.23
CA ALA A 123 -20.90 -6.76 -19.14
C ALA A 123 -21.60 -5.39 -19.02
N ASP A 124 -22.93 -5.38 -18.87
CA ASP A 124 -23.72 -4.17 -18.68
C ASP A 124 -23.39 -3.49 -17.35
N ARG A 125 -23.31 -4.24 -16.24
CA ARG A 125 -22.92 -3.71 -14.93
C ARG A 125 -21.51 -3.16 -14.91
N VAL A 126 -20.56 -3.84 -15.56
CA VAL A 126 -19.17 -3.36 -15.69
C VAL A 126 -19.13 -2.04 -16.44
N ARG A 127 -19.84 -1.94 -17.57
CA ARG A 127 -19.93 -0.71 -18.37
C ARG A 127 -20.55 0.43 -17.58
N GLU A 128 -21.69 0.19 -16.94
CA GLU A 128 -22.39 1.19 -16.12
C GLU A 128 -21.51 1.69 -14.97
N ALA A 129 -20.87 0.80 -14.22
CA ALA A 129 -19.99 1.17 -13.12
C ALA A 129 -18.75 1.95 -13.60
N ALA A 130 -18.19 1.55 -14.75
CA ALA A 130 -17.04 2.22 -15.33
C ALA A 130 -17.37 3.63 -15.88
N GLU A 131 -18.57 3.82 -16.43
CA GLU A 131 -19.08 5.12 -16.86
C GLU A 131 -19.36 6.04 -15.67
N ARG A 132 -20.01 5.53 -14.62
CA ARG A 132 -20.35 6.30 -13.41
C ARG A 132 -19.12 6.93 -12.72
N LEU A 133 -17.97 6.27 -12.78
CA LEU A 133 -16.72 6.74 -12.16
C LEU A 133 -15.68 7.27 -13.15
N ASP A 134 -16.06 7.48 -14.41
CA ASP A 134 -15.19 8.02 -15.46
C ASP A 134 -13.90 7.20 -15.68
N ILE A 135 -14.01 5.86 -15.62
CA ILE A 135 -12.89 4.90 -15.75
C ILE A 135 -13.01 3.93 -16.93
N ALA A 136 -13.96 4.14 -17.86
CA ALA A 136 -14.13 3.27 -19.04
C ALA A 136 -12.84 3.07 -19.86
N HIS A 137 -11.99 4.11 -19.94
CA HIS A 137 -10.70 4.08 -20.61
C HIS A 137 -9.65 3.18 -19.93
N LEU A 138 -9.88 2.76 -18.67
CA LEU A 138 -8.98 1.92 -17.89
C LEU A 138 -9.31 0.43 -17.96
N LEU A 139 -10.45 0.03 -18.57
CA LEU A 139 -10.97 -1.34 -18.54
C LEU A 139 -9.95 -2.42 -18.96
N ASN A 140 -9.08 -2.11 -19.93
CA ASN A 140 -8.06 -3.04 -20.44
C ASN A 140 -6.71 -2.94 -19.73
N ARG A 141 -6.57 -2.03 -18.75
CA ARG A 141 -5.35 -1.87 -17.97
C ARG A 141 -5.34 -2.80 -16.76
N SER A 142 -4.15 -3.08 -16.26
CA SER A 142 -3.96 -3.74 -14.97
C SER A 142 -4.22 -2.73 -13.84
N PRO A 143 -5.12 -3.01 -12.87
CA PRO A 143 -5.39 -2.13 -11.74
C PRO A 143 -4.13 -1.71 -10.97
N HIS A 144 -3.14 -2.60 -10.88
CA HIS A 144 -1.89 -2.34 -10.13
C HIS A 144 -0.95 -1.34 -10.83
N THR A 145 -1.17 -1.04 -12.11
CA THR A 145 -0.39 -0.02 -12.84
C THR A 145 -1.00 1.37 -12.76
N LEU A 146 -2.17 1.48 -12.13
CA LEU A 146 -2.92 2.72 -12.01
C LEU A 146 -2.39 3.57 -10.85
N SER A 147 -2.62 4.88 -10.94
CA SER A 147 -2.39 5.80 -9.81
C SER A 147 -3.32 5.48 -8.63
N CYS A 148 -2.96 5.91 -7.42
CA CYS A 148 -3.79 5.67 -6.22
C CYS A 148 -5.24 6.15 -6.39
N GLY A 149 -5.47 7.35 -6.94
CA GLY A 149 -6.82 7.86 -7.22
C GLY A 149 -7.57 7.07 -8.29
N GLU A 150 -6.88 6.55 -9.31
CA GLU A 150 -7.49 5.62 -10.29
C GLU A 150 -7.81 4.26 -9.66
N GLN A 151 -6.92 3.70 -8.85
CA GLN A 151 -7.16 2.44 -8.12
C GLN A 151 -8.38 2.57 -7.22
N GLN A 152 -8.52 3.69 -6.53
CA GLN A 152 -9.69 3.96 -5.71
C GLN A 152 -10.99 3.99 -6.53
N ARG A 153 -10.99 4.66 -7.69
CA ARG A 153 -12.15 4.65 -8.59
C ARG A 153 -12.44 3.26 -9.13
N VAL A 154 -11.43 2.47 -9.45
CA VAL A 154 -11.61 1.06 -9.86
C VAL A 154 -12.21 0.23 -8.73
N ALA A 155 -11.70 0.35 -7.51
CA ALA A 155 -12.21 -0.36 -6.35
C ALA A 155 -13.67 0.01 -6.06
N LEU A 156 -13.99 1.31 -6.09
CA LEU A 156 -15.36 1.80 -5.92
C LEU A 156 -16.28 1.34 -7.07
N ALA A 157 -15.81 1.29 -8.31
CA ALA A 157 -16.58 0.75 -9.44
C ALA A 157 -16.87 -0.73 -9.25
N GLY A 158 -15.91 -1.52 -8.75
CA GLY A 158 -16.11 -2.92 -8.44
C GLY A 158 -17.20 -3.14 -7.37
N VAL A 159 -17.27 -2.24 -6.38
CA VAL A 159 -18.36 -2.23 -5.38
C VAL A 159 -19.68 -1.81 -6.02
N LEU A 160 -19.71 -0.77 -6.85
CA LEU A 160 -20.93 -0.29 -7.52
C LEU A 160 -21.47 -1.27 -8.57
N ALA A 161 -20.63 -2.11 -9.16
CA ALA A 161 -21.05 -3.16 -10.09
C ALA A 161 -21.97 -4.21 -9.42
N LEU A 162 -21.91 -4.32 -8.08
CA LEU A 162 -22.86 -5.14 -7.30
C LEU A 162 -24.27 -4.53 -7.24
N GLN A 163 -24.42 -3.24 -7.58
CA GLN A 163 -25.63 -2.42 -7.47
C GLN A 163 -26.21 -2.36 -6.03
N PRO A 164 -25.42 -1.97 -5.02
CA PRO A 164 -25.87 -1.92 -3.64
C PRO A 164 -26.87 -0.77 -3.39
N CYS A 165 -27.79 -0.96 -2.43
CA CYS A 165 -28.69 0.09 -1.96
C CYS A 165 -28.05 0.98 -0.86
N LEU A 166 -27.06 0.43 -0.15
CA LEU A 166 -26.23 1.09 0.84
C LEU A 166 -24.76 1.01 0.43
N LEU A 167 -24.09 2.16 0.30
CA LEU A 167 -22.66 2.24 0.09
C LEU A 167 -21.98 2.72 1.38
N VAL A 168 -21.06 1.92 1.90
CA VAL A 168 -20.24 2.24 3.08
C VAL A 168 -18.80 2.45 2.62
N LEU A 169 -18.21 3.59 2.95
CA LEU A 169 -16.82 3.90 2.63
C LEU A 169 -16.04 4.12 3.92
N ASP A 170 -15.00 3.33 4.15
CA ASP A 170 -14.13 3.44 5.32
C ASP A 170 -12.89 4.28 5.00
N GLU A 171 -12.83 5.51 5.50
CA GLU A 171 -11.77 6.50 5.27
C GLU A 171 -11.31 6.64 3.81
N PRO A 172 -12.24 6.88 2.85
CA PRO A 172 -11.92 6.86 1.43
C PRO A 172 -11.12 8.08 0.97
N PHE A 173 -10.96 9.12 1.79
CA PHE A 173 -10.09 10.25 1.48
C PHE A 173 -8.64 10.03 1.93
N ALA A 174 -8.35 8.91 2.61
CA ALA A 174 -7.00 8.57 3.01
C ALA A 174 -6.09 8.45 1.79
N PHE A 175 -4.89 9.03 1.89
CA PHE A 175 -3.82 8.96 0.86
C PHE A 175 -4.13 9.65 -0.48
N LEU A 176 -5.26 10.34 -0.60
CA LEU A 176 -5.60 11.13 -1.79
C LEU A 176 -4.99 12.53 -1.75
N ASP A 177 -4.56 13.01 -2.92
CA ASP A 177 -4.24 14.43 -3.10
C ASP A 177 -5.52 15.27 -3.28
N ALA A 178 -5.38 16.59 -3.29
CA ALA A 178 -6.50 17.51 -3.37
C ALA A 178 -7.36 17.32 -4.65
N ALA A 179 -6.70 17.04 -5.78
CA ALA A 179 -7.39 16.80 -7.05
C ALA A 179 -8.23 15.51 -7.01
N SER A 180 -7.64 14.41 -6.54
CA SER A 180 -8.34 13.12 -6.42
C SER A 180 -9.46 13.18 -5.37
N SER A 181 -9.24 13.90 -4.27
CA SER A 181 -10.27 14.15 -3.24
C SER A 181 -11.45 14.92 -3.83
N GLY A 182 -11.18 15.98 -4.61
CA GLY A 182 -12.22 16.74 -5.31
C GLY A 182 -13.05 15.86 -6.26
N GLN A 183 -12.41 14.98 -7.02
CA GLN A 183 -13.10 14.02 -7.89
C GLN A 183 -13.98 13.05 -7.10
N LEU A 184 -13.50 12.51 -5.99
CA LEU A 184 -14.28 11.62 -5.14
C LEU A 184 -15.50 12.33 -4.54
N ARG A 185 -15.34 13.57 -4.07
CA ARG A 185 -16.46 14.39 -3.56
C ARG A 185 -17.55 14.56 -4.61
N GLU A 186 -17.17 14.87 -5.84
CA GLU A 186 -18.10 14.99 -6.96
C GLU A 186 -18.83 13.66 -7.23
N GLN A 187 -18.11 12.54 -7.23
CA GLN A 187 -18.69 11.21 -7.41
C GLN A 187 -19.68 10.87 -6.29
N LEU A 188 -19.34 11.13 -5.02
CA LEU A 188 -20.25 10.90 -3.89
C LEU A 188 -21.51 11.76 -3.99
N CYS A 189 -21.40 13.01 -4.44
CA CYS A 189 -22.57 13.85 -4.74
C CYS A 189 -23.46 13.25 -5.83
N ARG A 190 -22.88 12.78 -6.94
CA ARG A 190 -23.64 12.15 -8.04
C ARG A 190 -24.35 10.87 -7.56
N LEU A 191 -23.68 10.04 -6.76
CA LEU A 191 -24.25 8.80 -6.21
C LEU A 191 -25.40 9.08 -5.23
N HIS A 192 -25.22 10.05 -4.34
CA HIS A 192 -26.28 10.50 -3.43
C HIS A 192 -27.48 11.07 -4.20
N ALA A 193 -27.24 11.91 -5.22
CA ALA A 193 -28.29 12.44 -6.08
C ALA A 193 -29.04 11.35 -6.88
N ALA A 194 -28.39 10.22 -7.16
CA ALA A 194 -29.01 9.04 -7.77
C ALA A 194 -29.85 8.21 -6.77
N GLY A 195 -29.95 8.62 -5.50
CA GLY A 195 -30.76 7.99 -4.47
C GLY A 195 -30.07 6.87 -3.69
N ILE A 196 -28.77 6.65 -3.89
CA ILE A 196 -27.99 5.67 -3.12
C ILE A 196 -27.77 6.22 -1.71
N THR A 197 -27.98 5.38 -0.69
CA THR A 197 -27.63 5.74 0.69
C THR A 197 -26.14 5.58 0.88
N VAL A 198 -25.47 6.59 1.43
CA VAL A 198 -24.01 6.61 1.53
C VAL A 198 -23.59 6.88 2.97
N ILE A 199 -22.76 6.02 3.53
CA ILE A 199 -22.09 6.24 4.82
C ILE A 199 -20.60 6.39 4.54
N VAL A 200 -20.04 7.53 4.93
CA VAL A 200 -18.60 7.78 4.84
C VAL A 200 -18.05 7.86 6.25
N ALA A 201 -17.20 6.91 6.63
CA ALA A 201 -16.43 6.99 7.85
C ALA A 201 -15.18 7.83 7.63
N GLU A 202 -15.01 8.90 8.40
CA GLU A 202 -13.88 9.80 8.26
C GLU A 202 -13.48 10.41 9.61
N HIS A 203 -12.23 10.87 9.71
CA HIS A 203 -11.78 11.68 10.84
C HIS A 203 -11.53 13.15 10.44
N ARG A 204 -11.45 13.45 9.13
CA ARG A 204 -11.24 14.79 8.58
C ARG A 204 -12.58 15.40 8.15
N LEU A 205 -13.21 16.15 9.05
CA LEU A 205 -14.52 16.78 8.79
C LEU A 205 -14.49 17.72 7.59
N SER A 206 -13.36 18.36 7.29
CA SER A 206 -13.21 19.30 6.17
C SER A 206 -13.46 18.68 4.79
N GLU A 207 -13.36 17.36 4.65
CA GLU A 207 -13.52 16.69 3.34
C GLU A 207 -14.98 16.53 2.92
N LEU A 208 -15.90 16.35 3.88
CA LEU A 208 -17.29 15.97 3.56
C LEU A 208 -18.37 16.63 4.43
N ALA A 209 -18.03 17.38 5.48
CA ALA A 209 -19.04 17.93 6.39
C ALA A 209 -20.02 18.89 5.71
N ASP A 210 -19.62 19.56 4.62
CA ASP A 210 -20.47 20.45 3.84
C ASP A 210 -21.44 19.72 2.89
N LEU A 211 -21.12 18.48 2.50
CA LEU A 211 -21.93 17.64 1.63
C LEU A 211 -22.89 16.73 2.41
N ALA A 212 -22.51 16.33 3.62
CA ALA A 212 -23.28 15.39 4.43
C ALA A 212 -24.64 15.96 4.88
N ASN A 213 -25.71 15.16 4.80
CA ASN A 213 -27.00 15.56 5.36
C ASN A 213 -27.00 15.46 6.89
N ARG A 214 -26.19 14.55 7.43
CA ARG A 214 -26.16 14.19 8.85
C ARG A 214 -24.77 13.72 9.26
N ILE A 215 -24.35 14.09 10.47
CA ILE A 215 -23.09 13.66 11.08
C ILE A 215 -23.41 12.82 12.31
N LEU A 216 -22.81 11.63 12.38
CA LEU A 216 -22.79 10.75 13.55
C LEU A 216 -21.38 10.79 14.12
N VAL A 217 -21.21 11.20 15.38
CA VAL A 217 -19.88 11.25 16.02
C VAL A 217 -19.72 10.08 16.98
N LEU A 218 -18.75 9.23 16.67
CA LEU A 218 -18.33 8.10 17.49
C LEU A 218 -17.08 8.47 18.29
N HIS A 219 -17.18 8.41 19.61
CA HIS A 219 -16.08 8.68 20.53
C HIS A 219 -15.99 7.57 21.58
N GLN A 220 -14.83 6.92 21.68
CA GLN A 220 -14.59 5.80 22.60
C GLN A 220 -15.66 4.70 22.53
N GLY A 221 -16.11 4.37 21.31
CA GLY A 221 -17.11 3.33 21.09
C GLY A 221 -18.57 3.74 21.31
N ARG A 222 -18.84 4.99 21.71
CA ARG A 222 -20.19 5.50 21.96
C ARG A 222 -20.56 6.58 20.96
N LEU A 223 -21.84 6.64 20.60
CA LEU A 223 -22.39 7.73 19.79
C LEU A 223 -22.61 8.96 20.68
N VAL A 224 -21.78 9.98 20.51
CA VAL A 224 -21.80 11.21 21.33
C VAL A 224 -22.53 12.37 20.67
N ALA A 225 -22.67 12.35 19.35
CA ALA A 225 -23.44 13.35 18.61
C ALA A 225 -24.15 12.72 17.40
N ASP A 226 -25.33 13.23 17.11
CA ASP A 226 -26.18 12.81 16.01
C ASP A 226 -27.04 14.00 15.57
N GLY A 227 -26.77 14.54 14.38
CA GLY A 227 -27.53 15.68 13.88
C GLY A 227 -27.02 16.22 12.55
N THR A 228 -27.55 17.36 12.14
CA THR A 228 -27.07 18.07 10.94
C THR A 228 -25.64 18.59 11.15
N PRO A 229 -24.86 18.82 10.07
CA PRO A 229 -23.54 19.43 10.19
C PRO A 229 -23.53 20.72 11.02
N ALA A 230 -24.49 21.61 10.81
CA ALA A 230 -24.59 22.86 11.56
C ALA A 230 -24.75 22.61 13.08
N GLN A 231 -25.54 21.62 13.49
CA GLN A 231 -25.73 21.29 14.91
C GLN A 231 -24.46 20.68 15.52
N VAL A 232 -23.87 19.69 14.84
CA VAL A 232 -22.70 18.96 15.37
C VAL A 232 -21.45 19.85 15.41
N LEU A 233 -21.25 20.69 14.40
CA LEU A 233 -20.09 21.58 14.30
C LEU A 233 -20.11 22.75 15.31
N THR A 234 -21.28 23.11 15.84
CA THR A 234 -21.38 24.10 16.94
C THR A 234 -21.01 23.53 18.31
N GLY A 235 -20.84 22.20 18.41
CA GLY A 235 -20.44 21.52 19.65
C GLY A 235 -18.94 21.53 19.92
N GLN A 236 -18.53 20.78 20.95
CA GLN A 236 -17.13 20.59 21.34
C GLN A 236 -16.42 19.54 20.47
N VAL A 237 -16.32 19.80 19.16
CA VAL A 237 -15.72 18.89 18.17
C VAL A 237 -14.28 18.48 18.56
N THR A 238 -13.52 19.42 19.11
CA THR A 238 -12.14 19.20 19.59
C THR A 238 -12.06 18.20 20.73
N ASP A 239 -13.05 18.16 21.63
CA ASP A 239 -13.06 17.26 22.80
C ASP A 239 -13.26 15.80 22.36
N TRP A 240 -13.80 15.60 21.15
CA TRP A 240 -13.94 14.28 20.54
C TRP A 240 -12.70 13.84 19.75
N GLY A 241 -11.64 14.66 19.69
CA GLY A 241 -10.41 14.38 18.95
C GLY A 241 -10.54 14.64 17.44
N LEU A 242 -11.46 15.53 17.04
CA LEU A 242 -11.72 15.91 15.65
C LEU A 242 -11.34 17.38 15.41
N ASP A 243 -10.91 17.69 14.19
CA ASP A 243 -10.67 19.07 13.78
C ASP A 243 -11.94 19.69 13.19
N PRO A 244 -12.40 20.84 13.71
CA PRO A 244 -13.47 21.59 13.06
C PRO A 244 -13.07 22.01 11.64
N PRO A 245 -14.00 22.01 10.66
CA PRO A 245 -13.75 22.52 9.33
C PRO A 245 -13.23 23.97 9.37
N GLY A 246 -12.17 24.26 8.63
CA GLY A 246 -11.61 25.61 8.54
C GLY A 246 -10.79 26.06 9.76
N CYS A 247 -10.42 25.16 10.68
CA CYS A 247 -9.46 25.48 11.73
C CYS A 247 -8.12 25.93 11.15
N LEU A 248 -7.87 27.24 11.23
CA LEU A 248 -6.57 27.82 10.93
C LEU A 248 -5.75 27.81 12.22
N HIS A 249 -4.81 26.87 12.33
CA HIS A 249 -3.81 26.94 13.39
C HIS A 249 -2.93 28.18 13.19
N ALA A 250 -2.51 28.78 14.30
CA ALA A 250 -1.59 29.92 14.28
C ALA A 250 -0.32 29.52 13.51
N SER A 251 0.10 30.37 12.58
CA SER A 251 1.37 30.18 11.89
C SER A 251 2.51 30.38 12.89
N PRO A 252 3.53 29.50 12.91
CA PRO A 252 4.77 29.84 13.58
C PRO A 252 5.35 31.13 12.98
N LEU A 253 6.02 31.93 13.82
CA LEU A 253 6.73 33.12 13.38
C LEU A 253 7.87 32.70 12.43
N PRO A 254 8.12 33.44 11.34
CA PRO A 254 9.19 33.11 10.41
C PRO A 254 10.54 33.14 11.13
N VAL A 255 11.24 32.01 11.13
CA VAL A 255 12.64 31.95 11.52
C VAL A 255 13.45 32.44 10.32
N VAL A 256 14.05 33.63 10.42
CA VAL A 256 14.94 34.13 9.37
C VAL A 256 16.19 33.26 9.33
N ALA A 257 16.31 32.41 8.31
CA ALA A 257 17.49 31.57 8.11
C ALA A 257 18.71 32.44 7.79
N GLN A 258 19.49 32.80 8.81
CA GLN A 258 20.78 33.49 8.66
C GLN A 258 21.97 32.52 8.55
N GLN A 259 21.73 31.21 8.62
CA GLN A 259 22.76 30.18 8.63
C GLN A 259 22.84 29.43 7.30
N ALA A 260 24.03 28.94 6.96
CA ALA A 260 24.24 28.17 5.74
C ALA A 260 23.39 26.87 5.75
N PRO A 261 22.87 26.44 4.59
CA PRO A 261 22.07 25.24 4.48
C PRO A 261 22.84 23.99 4.94
N VAL A 262 22.12 23.08 5.58
CA VAL A 262 22.68 21.82 6.10
C VAL A 262 22.60 20.70 5.04
N ILE A 263 21.62 20.78 4.14
CA ILE A 263 21.46 19.92 2.97
C ILE A 263 20.95 20.72 1.78
N GLU A 264 21.46 20.38 0.60
CA GLU A 264 21.19 21.05 -0.67
C GLU A 264 21.01 19.99 -1.77
N TRP A 265 19.94 20.12 -2.56
CA TRP A 265 19.73 19.45 -3.83
C TRP A 265 19.97 20.50 -4.93
N GLU A 266 20.88 20.21 -5.87
CA GLU A 266 21.21 21.09 -6.99
C GLU A 266 20.88 20.37 -8.30
N GLY A 267 19.77 20.78 -8.95
CA GLY A 267 19.44 20.36 -10.31
C GLY A 267 19.23 18.86 -10.48
N ILE A 268 18.53 18.21 -9.55
CA ILE A 268 18.40 16.75 -9.54
C ILE A 268 17.54 16.24 -10.68
N GLU A 269 18.11 15.30 -11.43
CA GLU A 269 17.45 14.58 -12.50
C GLU A 269 17.40 13.09 -12.18
N CYS A 270 16.23 12.48 -12.42
CA CYS A 270 16.00 11.07 -12.13
C CYS A 270 14.97 10.47 -13.10
N THR A 271 15.37 9.40 -13.78
CA THR A 271 14.50 8.54 -14.60
C THR A 271 14.32 7.21 -13.89
N ARG A 272 13.05 6.81 -13.68
CA ARG A 272 12.67 5.50 -13.14
C ARG A 272 11.70 4.82 -14.09
N GLU A 273 11.92 3.54 -14.37
CA GLU A 273 11.02 2.72 -15.22
C GLU A 273 10.74 3.38 -16.59
N GLY A 274 11.74 4.04 -17.16
CA GLY A 274 11.63 4.76 -18.44
C GLY A 274 10.91 6.11 -18.37
N ARG A 275 10.46 6.56 -17.19
CA ARG A 275 9.81 7.86 -16.98
C ARG A 275 10.71 8.82 -16.23
N LEU A 276 10.83 10.05 -16.73
CA LEU A 276 11.55 11.13 -16.07
C LEU A 276 10.72 11.68 -14.90
N VAL A 277 11.13 11.35 -13.67
CA VAL A 277 10.46 11.69 -12.42
C VAL A 277 10.89 13.06 -11.90
N LEU A 278 12.20 13.35 -11.92
CA LEU A 278 12.76 14.65 -11.50
C LEU A 278 13.46 15.31 -12.68
N ARG A 279 13.25 16.63 -12.84
CA ARG A 279 13.62 17.43 -14.02
C ARG A 279 14.45 18.67 -13.65
N GLY A 280 15.51 18.48 -12.88
CA GLY A 280 16.35 19.57 -12.39
C GLY A 280 15.80 20.20 -11.11
N ALA A 281 15.32 19.38 -10.17
CA ALA A 281 14.78 19.88 -8.91
C ALA A 281 15.91 20.38 -8.00
N SER A 282 15.82 21.64 -7.55
CA SER A 282 16.75 22.24 -6.59
C SER A 282 16.01 22.66 -5.32
N LEU A 283 16.59 22.36 -4.16
CA LEU A 283 16.00 22.64 -2.85
C LEU A 283 17.11 22.76 -1.80
N SER A 284 16.90 23.57 -0.76
CA SER A 284 17.85 23.65 0.36
C SER A 284 17.14 23.99 1.67
N ILE A 285 17.69 23.54 2.79
CA ILE A 285 17.13 23.80 4.13
C ILE A 285 18.24 24.11 5.13
N ALA A 286 17.99 25.07 6.01
CA ALA A 286 18.89 25.53 7.06
C ALA A 286 18.71 24.73 8.38
N PRO A 287 19.71 24.73 9.28
CA PRO A 287 19.59 24.13 10.60
C PRO A 287 18.40 24.68 11.40
N GLY A 288 17.64 23.80 12.06
CA GLY A 288 16.48 24.16 12.88
C GLY A 288 15.24 24.67 12.11
N GLU A 289 15.30 24.69 10.78
CA GLU A 289 14.17 25.07 9.92
C GLU A 289 13.21 23.88 9.75
N ILE A 290 11.91 24.16 9.69
CA ILE A 290 10.89 23.17 9.29
C ILE A 290 10.22 23.61 7.98
N MET A 291 10.35 22.78 6.96
CA MET A 291 9.86 23.03 5.60
C MET A 291 8.80 22.00 5.18
N ALA A 292 7.74 22.47 4.52
CA ALA A 292 6.79 21.62 3.83
C ALA A 292 7.21 21.40 2.36
N LEU A 293 7.21 20.15 1.90
CA LEU A 293 7.35 19.77 0.50
C LEU A 293 5.99 19.28 -0.02
N LEU A 294 5.29 20.12 -0.75
CA LEU A 294 3.96 19.85 -1.29
C LEU A 294 4.04 19.39 -2.76
N GLY A 295 2.99 18.73 -3.24
CA GLY A 295 2.85 18.35 -4.64
C GLY A 295 1.88 17.19 -4.84
N ALA A 296 1.43 16.98 -6.07
CA ALA A 296 0.54 15.88 -6.44
C ALA A 296 1.12 14.50 -6.10
N ASN A 297 0.27 13.48 -6.05
CA ASN A 297 0.76 12.10 -5.99
C ASN A 297 1.55 11.77 -7.27
N GLY A 298 2.74 11.17 -7.10
CA GLY A 298 3.65 10.89 -8.21
C GLY A 298 4.49 12.08 -8.71
N ALA A 299 4.39 13.28 -8.10
CA ALA A 299 5.20 14.44 -8.49
C ALA A 299 6.71 14.28 -8.25
N GLY A 300 7.12 13.30 -7.45
CA GLY A 300 8.52 12.98 -7.15
C GLY A 300 8.97 13.27 -5.71
N LYS A 301 8.05 13.62 -4.79
CA LYS A 301 8.36 14.00 -3.38
C LYS A 301 9.24 12.95 -2.68
N SER A 302 8.75 11.71 -2.57
CA SER A 302 9.49 10.58 -1.99
C SER A 302 10.81 10.30 -2.72
N THR A 303 10.86 10.50 -4.03
CA THR A 303 12.08 10.30 -4.83
C THR A 303 13.14 11.34 -4.46
N LEU A 304 12.75 12.61 -4.30
CA LEU A 304 13.64 13.69 -3.86
C LEU A 304 14.18 13.44 -2.44
N LEU A 305 13.32 13.00 -1.50
CA LEU A 305 13.74 12.65 -0.14
C LEU A 305 14.72 11.47 -0.11
N ARG A 306 14.49 10.41 -0.91
CA ARG A 306 15.42 9.27 -1.03
C ARG A 306 16.77 9.65 -1.64
N HIS A 307 16.82 10.67 -2.51
CA HIS A 307 18.10 11.25 -2.94
C HIS A 307 18.83 11.95 -1.78
N GLY A 308 18.11 12.61 -0.87
CA GLY A 308 18.68 13.31 0.29
C GLY A 308 19.45 12.41 1.26
N ASN A 309 18.91 11.21 1.54
CA ASN A 309 19.57 10.21 2.41
C ASN A 309 20.55 9.30 1.63
N GLY A 310 20.62 9.42 0.30
CA GLY A 310 21.56 8.69 -0.55
C GLY A 310 21.10 7.30 -0.99
N LEU A 311 19.88 6.87 -0.65
CA LEU A 311 19.26 5.63 -1.15
C LEU A 311 19.14 5.64 -2.68
N LEU A 312 18.85 6.80 -3.26
CA LEU A 312 18.87 7.00 -4.70
C LEU A 312 20.06 7.89 -5.10
N ARG A 313 20.83 7.45 -6.09
CA ARG A 313 21.91 8.26 -6.67
C ARG A 313 21.36 9.16 -7.76
N ALA A 314 21.72 10.43 -7.73
CA ALA A 314 21.35 11.38 -8.77
C ALA A 314 21.92 10.93 -10.12
N GLN A 315 21.08 10.93 -11.17
CA GLN A 315 21.53 10.66 -12.54
C GLN A 315 22.07 11.93 -13.21
N GLY A 316 21.52 13.08 -12.81
CA GLY A 316 22.04 14.42 -13.06
C GLY A 316 21.85 15.31 -11.83
N GLY A 317 22.67 16.34 -11.70
CA GLY A 317 22.73 17.19 -10.51
C GLY A 317 23.52 16.59 -9.35
N GLU A 318 23.49 17.26 -8.20
CA GLU A 318 24.24 16.87 -7.00
C GLU A 318 23.42 17.09 -5.72
N VAL A 319 23.56 16.18 -4.75
CA VAL A 319 23.11 16.42 -3.37
C VAL A 319 24.33 16.65 -2.48
N ARG A 320 24.31 17.73 -1.70
CA ARG A 320 25.35 18.06 -0.71
C ARG A 320 24.76 18.03 0.69
N VAL A 321 25.45 17.36 1.62
CA VAL A 321 25.12 17.32 3.05
C VAL A 321 26.33 17.88 3.79
N LEU A 322 26.12 18.89 4.65
CA LEU A 322 27.21 19.62 5.32
C LEU A 322 28.28 20.12 4.33
N ARG A 323 27.82 20.64 3.18
CA ARG A 323 28.65 21.11 2.05
C ARG A 323 29.48 20.02 1.35
N GLN A 324 29.25 18.75 1.65
CA GLN A 324 29.96 17.63 1.02
C GLN A 324 29.03 16.85 0.10
N SER A 325 29.51 16.56 -1.12
CA SER A 325 28.81 15.68 -2.06
C SER A 325 28.54 14.32 -1.45
N ILE A 326 27.30 13.84 -1.54
CA ILE A 326 26.95 12.49 -1.10
C ILE A 326 26.94 11.45 -2.22
N GLY A 327 27.15 11.85 -3.49
CA GLY A 327 27.01 10.98 -4.66
C GLY A 327 27.86 9.69 -4.62
N ARG A 328 29.01 9.72 -3.93
CA ARG A 328 29.92 8.57 -3.76
C ARG A 328 29.96 8.01 -2.32
N ARG A 329 29.32 8.66 -1.35
CA ARG A 329 29.33 8.23 0.05
C ARG A 329 28.38 7.04 0.25
N PRO A 330 28.77 5.98 0.97
CA PRO A 330 27.85 4.90 1.34
C PRO A 330 26.62 5.43 2.08
N VAL A 331 25.45 4.83 1.87
CA VAL A 331 24.18 5.24 2.51
C VAL A 331 24.33 5.28 4.03
N ALA A 332 24.99 4.27 4.62
CA ALA A 332 25.25 4.21 6.05
C ALA A 332 26.08 5.37 6.61
N GLU A 333 26.91 6.03 5.79
CA GLU A 333 27.62 7.24 6.23
C GLU A 333 26.75 8.49 6.13
N VAL A 334 25.86 8.55 5.16
CA VAL A 334 24.91 9.65 4.99
C VAL A 334 23.82 9.59 6.07
N ALA A 335 23.39 8.37 6.44
CA ALA A 335 22.43 8.09 7.51
C ALA A 335 22.83 8.65 8.88
N LYS A 336 24.12 8.94 9.09
CA LYS A 336 24.63 9.62 10.31
C LYS A 336 24.19 11.07 10.41
N ASP A 337 23.99 11.71 9.27
CA ASP A 337 23.73 13.15 9.15
C ASP A 337 22.28 13.41 8.70
N VAL A 338 21.70 12.51 7.91
CA VAL A 338 20.35 12.62 7.34
C VAL A 338 19.54 11.40 7.74
N GLY A 339 18.50 11.59 8.55
CA GLY A 339 17.51 10.57 8.84
C GLY A 339 16.35 10.63 7.84
N LEU A 340 15.86 9.48 7.39
CA LEU A 340 14.68 9.37 6.53
C LEU A 340 13.63 8.50 7.22
N VAL A 341 12.41 9.02 7.35
CA VAL A 341 11.23 8.25 7.74
C VAL A 341 10.39 8.03 6.50
N MET A 342 10.19 6.76 6.15
CA MET A 342 9.45 6.36 4.96
C MET A 342 7.94 6.40 5.20
N GLN A 343 7.18 6.44 4.10
CA GLN A 343 5.71 6.52 4.10
C GLN A 343 5.05 5.44 4.98
N GLN A 344 5.54 4.20 4.91
CA GLN A 344 5.04 3.06 5.70
C GLN A 344 5.98 2.75 6.87
N PRO A 345 5.60 3.10 8.13
CA PRO A 345 6.44 2.89 9.31
C PRO A 345 6.75 1.42 9.54
N THR A 346 5.80 0.52 9.24
CA THR A 346 5.94 -0.93 9.38
C THR A 346 7.16 -1.48 8.65
N HIS A 347 7.54 -0.89 7.51
CA HIS A 347 8.70 -1.33 6.72
C HIS A 347 10.03 -0.98 7.42
N MET A 348 10.01 -0.03 8.35
CA MET A 348 11.16 0.40 9.13
C MET A 348 11.32 -0.31 10.48
N LEU A 349 10.33 -1.10 10.90
CA LEU A 349 10.30 -1.78 12.20
C LEU A 349 10.61 -3.27 12.01
N PHE A 350 11.78 -3.71 12.46
CA PHE A 350 12.31 -5.06 12.20
C PHE A 350 12.94 -5.74 13.41
N ALA A 351 13.12 -5.01 14.51
CA ALA A 351 13.64 -5.58 15.75
C ALA A 351 12.57 -6.37 16.51
N SER A 352 13.03 -7.24 17.42
CA SER A 352 12.16 -8.08 18.23
C SER A 352 11.40 -7.31 19.31
N THR A 353 11.92 -6.17 19.76
CA THR A 353 11.31 -5.33 20.79
C THR A 353 11.45 -3.85 20.45
N VAL A 354 10.55 -3.02 20.99
CA VAL A 354 10.63 -1.55 20.88
C VAL A 354 11.98 -1.02 21.39
N HIS A 355 12.52 -1.60 22.46
CA HIS A 355 13.83 -1.24 22.97
C HIS A 355 14.95 -1.54 21.96
N ALA A 356 14.95 -2.76 21.41
CA ALA A 356 15.94 -3.15 20.40
C ALA A 356 15.80 -2.32 19.11
N GLU A 357 14.58 -1.91 18.77
CA GLU A 357 14.29 -1.06 17.61
C GLU A 357 14.92 0.32 17.72
N LEU A 358 14.78 0.97 18.88
CA LEU A 358 15.42 2.26 19.17
C LEU A 358 16.95 2.16 19.11
N ALA A 359 17.51 1.03 19.55
CA ALA A 359 18.95 0.82 19.60
C ALA A 359 19.58 0.38 18.25
N ALA A 360 18.78 -0.17 17.31
CA ALA A 360 19.28 -0.81 16.10
C ALA A 360 20.13 0.12 15.21
N GLY A 361 19.59 1.28 14.81
CA GLY A 361 20.31 2.28 14.01
C GLY A 361 21.56 2.82 14.72
N PRO A 362 21.46 3.28 15.97
CA PRO A 362 22.63 3.74 16.74
C PRO A 362 23.74 2.69 16.88
N HIS A 363 23.39 1.42 17.08
CA HIS A 363 24.38 0.34 17.10
C HIS A 363 25.07 0.16 15.74
N ALA A 364 24.31 0.16 14.65
CA ALA A 364 24.85 0.03 13.30
C ALA A 364 25.77 1.19 12.92
N LEU A 365 25.47 2.40 13.41
CA LEU A 365 26.25 3.61 13.17
C LEU A 365 27.38 3.84 14.18
N HIS A 366 27.57 2.94 15.14
CA HIS A 366 28.52 3.07 16.26
C HIS A 366 28.32 4.36 17.08
N ARG A 367 27.06 4.73 17.31
CA ARG A 367 26.63 5.93 18.06
C ARG A 367 25.63 5.60 19.18
N HIS A 368 25.62 4.36 19.65
CA HIS A 368 24.67 3.94 20.67
C HIS A 368 24.89 4.68 22.00
N ASP A 369 23.86 5.41 22.44
CA ASP A 369 23.79 6.13 23.71
C ASP A 369 22.53 5.65 24.46
N PRO A 370 22.67 4.76 25.45
CA PRO A 370 21.52 4.21 26.19
C PRO A 370 20.70 5.28 26.91
N VAL A 371 21.36 6.35 27.39
CA VAL A 371 20.70 7.44 28.13
C VAL A 371 19.83 8.23 27.17
N TRP A 372 20.35 8.52 25.96
CA TRP A 372 19.58 9.17 24.91
C TRP A 372 18.38 8.33 24.45
N CYS A 373 18.56 7.03 24.23
CA CYS A 373 17.46 6.14 23.86
C CYS A 373 16.35 6.14 24.92
N ALA A 374 16.70 6.16 26.22
CA ALA A 374 15.74 6.25 27.31
C ALA A 374 15.03 7.62 27.39
N GLN A 375 15.73 8.71 27.05
CA GLN A 375 15.13 10.04 26.96
C GLN A 375 14.14 10.11 25.79
N LEU A 376 14.51 9.58 24.61
CA LEU A 376 13.63 9.50 23.46
C LEU A 376 12.41 8.61 23.74
N SER A 377 12.58 7.46 24.39
CA SER A 377 11.44 6.60 24.73
C SER A 377 10.47 7.28 25.68
N LYS A 378 10.96 8.13 26.61
CA LYS A 378 10.09 8.96 27.45
C LYS A 378 9.40 10.06 26.64
N ARG A 379 10.15 10.79 25.81
CA ARG A 379 9.65 11.91 24.99
C ARG A 379 8.58 11.48 24.00
N PHE A 380 8.74 10.33 23.37
CA PHE A 380 7.76 9.76 22.42
C PHE A 380 6.67 8.88 23.08
N GLY A 381 6.64 8.78 24.42
CA GLY A 381 5.64 8.00 25.15
C GLY A 381 5.75 6.48 24.96
N LEU A 382 6.95 5.97 24.65
CA LEU A 382 7.24 4.56 24.34
C LEU A 382 7.68 3.73 25.55
N ASN A 383 7.95 4.35 26.71
CA ASN A 383 8.38 3.67 27.93
C ASN A 383 7.55 2.43 28.33
N PRO A 384 6.20 2.45 28.35
CA PRO A 384 5.42 1.27 28.72
C PRO A 384 5.45 0.16 27.66
N LEU A 385 5.99 0.45 26.47
CA LEU A 385 5.98 -0.43 25.31
C LEU A 385 7.33 -1.07 25.02
N LEU A 386 8.39 -0.73 25.77
CA LEU A 386 9.79 -1.10 25.47
C LEU A 386 10.02 -2.61 25.22
N ASN A 387 9.30 -3.47 25.95
CA ASN A 387 9.44 -4.92 25.85
C ASN A 387 8.48 -5.56 24.84
N ARG A 388 7.58 -4.78 24.23
CA ARG A 388 6.63 -5.30 23.24
C ARG A 388 7.31 -5.44 21.87
N PRO A 389 6.85 -6.38 21.04
CA PRO A 389 7.25 -6.40 19.64
C PRO A 389 6.65 -5.20 18.88
N PRO A 390 7.44 -4.49 18.03
CA PRO A 390 6.97 -3.29 17.33
C PRO A 390 5.69 -3.48 16.49
N HIS A 391 5.50 -4.66 15.89
CA HIS A 391 4.34 -4.98 15.07
C HIS A 391 3.03 -5.12 15.86
N THR A 392 3.10 -5.28 17.18
CA THR A 392 1.90 -5.34 18.04
C THR A 392 1.38 -3.97 18.46
N LEU A 393 2.12 -2.90 18.14
CA LEU A 393 1.76 -1.54 18.45
C LEU A 393 0.68 -1.02 17.51
N SER A 394 -0.12 -0.05 17.97
CA SER A 394 -1.05 0.69 17.10
C SER A 394 -0.30 1.48 16.02
N ALA A 395 -0.96 1.81 14.91
CA ALA A 395 -0.33 2.56 13.80
C ALA A 395 0.31 3.89 14.26
N GLY A 396 -0.34 4.62 15.17
CA GLY A 396 0.22 5.85 15.74
C GLY A 396 1.45 5.60 16.62
N GLU A 397 1.45 4.55 17.43
CA GLU A 397 2.62 4.12 18.22
C GLU A 397 3.77 3.65 17.33
N GLN A 398 3.48 2.88 16.28
CA GLN A 398 4.47 2.44 15.29
C GLN A 398 5.13 3.64 14.60
N ARG A 399 4.36 4.67 14.24
CA ARG A 399 4.91 5.87 13.62
C ARG A 399 5.77 6.69 14.60
N ARG A 400 5.33 6.86 15.85
CA ARG A 400 6.16 7.47 16.91
C ARG A 400 7.46 6.71 17.11
N LEU A 401 7.40 5.37 17.13
CA LEU A 401 8.58 4.52 17.23
C LEU A 401 9.50 4.69 16.02
N ALA A 402 8.98 4.68 14.78
CA ALA A 402 9.80 4.84 13.58
C ALA A 402 10.55 6.17 13.57
N ILE A 403 9.89 7.27 13.94
CA ILE A 403 10.51 8.60 14.04
C ILE A 403 11.57 8.61 15.16
N ALA A 404 11.23 8.11 16.35
CA ALA A 404 12.16 8.01 17.47
C ALA A 404 13.39 7.14 17.13
N ALA A 405 13.20 6.05 16.40
CA ALA A 405 14.24 5.11 16.01
C ALA A 405 15.23 5.70 14.97
N VAL A 406 14.78 6.67 14.16
CA VAL A 406 15.64 7.48 13.28
C VAL A 406 16.38 8.55 14.10
N LEU A 407 15.66 9.29 14.96
CA LEU A 407 16.24 10.33 15.83
C LEU A 407 17.23 9.79 16.85
N ALA A 408 17.14 8.51 17.22
CA ALA A 408 18.09 7.85 18.11
C ALA A 408 19.54 7.95 17.59
N SER A 409 19.73 8.08 16.27
CA SER A 409 21.05 8.23 15.64
C SER A 409 21.60 9.67 15.66
N ARG A 410 20.82 10.62 16.20
CA ARG A 410 21.10 12.07 16.24
C ARG A 410 21.43 12.65 14.85
N PRO A 411 20.55 12.51 13.86
CA PRO A 411 20.76 13.13 12.55
C PRO A 411 20.65 14.66 12.66
N ARG A 412 21.30 15.38 11.74
CA ARG A 412 21.17 16.84 11.60
C ARG A 412 20.00 17.24 10.72
N VAL A 413 19.56 16.33 9.86
CA VAL A 413 18.43 16.50 8.95
C VAL A 413 17.46 15.36 9.17
N LEU A 414 16.17 15.67 9.27
CA LEU A 414 15.09 14.70 9.31
C LEU A 414 14.18 14.90 8.09
N LEU A 415 14.11 13.88 7.25
CA LEU A 415 13.23 13.83 6.09
C LEU A 415 12.03 12.93 6.43
N LEU A 416 10.83 13.49 6.36
CA LEU A 416 9.58 12.79 6.69
C LEU A 416 8.72 12.67 5.44
N ASP A 417 8.43 11.44 5.02
CA ASP A 417 7.55 11.16 3.88
C ASP A 417 6.13 10.81 4.36
N GLU A 418 5.17 11.72 4.17
CA GLU A 418 3.76 11.58 4.55
C GLU A 418 3.52 11.13 6.01
N PRO A 419 4.07 11.83 7.02
CA PRO A 419 4.02 11.37 8.40
C PRO A 419 2.62 11.47 9.04
N THR A 420 1.70 12.22 8.45
CA THR A 420 0.34 12.41 8.98
C THR A 420 -0.72 11.57 8.31
N ALA A 421 -0.36 10.77 7.29
CA ALA A 421 -1.33 9.96 6.57
C ALA A 421 -2.04 8.96 7.51
N GLY A 422 -3.38 8.99 7.53
CA GLY A 422 -4.23 8.14 8.36
C GLY A 422 -4.16 8.42 9.87
N GLN A 423 -3.78 9.63 10.29
CA GLN A 423 -3.70 10.02 11.70
C GLN A 423 -4.79 11.03 12.09
N ASP A 424 -5.42 10.81 13.24
CA ASP A 424 -6.36 11.76 13.83
C ASP A 424 -5.71 13.07 14.30
N ALA A 425 -6.53 14.03 14.73
CA ALA A 425 -6.10 15.35 15.17
C ALA A 425 -5.13 15.30 16.38
N THR A 426 -5.41 14.43 17.35
CA THR A 426 -4.62 14.27 18.57
C THR A 426 -3.21 13.76 18.25
N ALA A 427 -3.12 12.74 17.40
CA ALA A 427 -1.85 12.19 16.95
C ALA A 427 -1.04 13.22 16.14
N ARG A 428 -1.69 13.97 15.23
CA ARG A 428 -1.06 15.04 14.45
C ARG A 428 -0.53 16.18 15.31
N THR A 429 -1.28 16.58 16.34
CA THR A 429 -0.86 17.62 17.30
C THR A 429 0.36 17.16 18.10
N THR A 430 0.31 15.93 18.63
CA THR A 430 1.42 15.34 19.40
C THR A 430 2.69 15.26 18.55
N LEU A 431 2.56 14.82 17.29
CA LEU A 431 3.68 14.78 16.36
C LEU A 431 4.23 16.19 16.06
N GLY A 432 3.35 17.17 15.83
CA GLY A 432 3.74 18.56 15.59
C GLY A 432 4.62 19.11 16.72
N THR A 433 4.19 18.94 17.98
CA THR A 433 4.96 19.35 19.16
C THR A 433 6.35 18.70 19.20
N LEU A 434 6.43 17.39 18.96
CA LEU A 434 7.70 16.66 18.96
C LEU A 434 8.66 17.16 17.89
N LEU A 435 8.16 17.49 16.70
CA LEU A 435 8.97 18.03 15.59
C LEU A 435 9.44 19.46 15.88
N GLN A 436 8.61 20.30 16.49
CA GLN A 436 9.01 21.65 16.92
C GLN A 436 10.15 21.61 17.94
N GLU A 437 10.04 20.73 18.93
CA GLU A 437 11.10 20.51 19.91
C GLU A 437 12.41 20.03 19.25
N CYS A 438 12.34 19.12 18.26
CA CYS A 438 13.54 18.68 17.51
C CYS A 438 14.16 19.81 16.69
N ALA A 439 13.33 20.64 16.07
CA ALA A 439 13.80 21.80 15.31
C ALA A 439 14.45 22.85 16.22
N ALA A 440 13.92 23.06 17.43
CA ALA A 440 14.52 23.92 18.44
C ALA A 440 15.90 23.41 18.92
N GLU A 441 16.15 22.11 18.85
CA GLU A 441 17.46 21.48 19.08
C GLU A 441 18.42 21.62 17.88
N GLY A 442 17.98 22.26 16.79
CA GLY A 442 18.79 22.56 15.59
C GLY A 442 18.69 21.53 14.46
N VAL A 443 17.80 20.54 14.56
CA VAL A 443 17.55 19.56 13.48
C VAL A 443 16.77 20.24 12.35
N ALA A 444 17.27 20.17 11.12
CA ALA A 444 16.53 20.64 9.95
C ALA A 444 15.48 19.59 9.53
N ILE A 445 14.24 19.98 9.27
CA ILE A 445 13.14 19.04 9.02
C ILE A 445 12.44 19.36 7.69
N ILE A 446 12.41 18.39 6.77
CA ILE A 446 11.56 18.46 5.56
C ILE A 446 10.43 17.48 5.70
N ILE A 447 9.21 17.96 5.50
CA ILE A 447 7.98 17.20 5.60
C ILE A 447 7.32 17.16 4.23
N ALA A 448 7.38 16.02 3.55
CA ALA A 448 6.51 15.78 2.41
C ALA A 448 5.10 15.47 2.93
N THR A 449 4.13 16.29 2.56
CA THR A 449 2.73 16.10 2.99
C THR A 449 1.76 16.62 1.93
N HIS A 450 0.54 16.09 1.94
CA HIS A 450 -0.61 16.61 1.21
C HIS A 450 -1.62 17.34 2.11
N ASP A 451 -1.33 17.48 3.41
CA ASP A 451 -2.19 18.21 4.38
C ASP A 451 -1.66 19.65 4.57
N PRO A 452 -2.17 20.64 3.81
CA PRO A 452 -1.72 22.03 3.92
C PRO A 452 -2.13 22.66 5.26
N ILE A 453 -3.18 22.16 5.92
CA ILE A 453 -3.67 22.71 7.19
C ILE A 453 -2.67 22.35 8.29
N TRP A 454 -2.28 21.08 8.36
CA TRP A 454 -1.26 20.66 9.31
C TRP A 454 0.11 21.26 8.99
N ALA A 455 0.52 21.30 7.73
CA ALA A 455 1.77 21.96 7.31
C ALA A 455 1.81 23.44 7.75
N ARG A 456 0.68 24.16 7.71
CA ARG A 456 0.60 25.55 8.16
C ARG A 456 0.83 25.74 9.65
N SER A 457 0.42 24.76 10.46
CA SER A 457 0.61 24.80 11.91
C SER A 457 2.09 24.68 12.33
N LEU A 458 2.95 24.20 11.43
CA LEU A 458 4.29 23.72 11.78
C LEU A 458 5.41 24.33 10.91
N CYS A 459 5.22 24.39 9.60
CA CYS A 459 6.27 24.70 8.63
C CYS A 459 6.36 26.21 8.35
N GLN A 460 7.58 26.73 8.38
CA GLN A 460 7.85 28.15 8.12
C GLN A 460 8.11 28.45 6.64
N ARG A 461 8.59 27.47 5.86
CA ARG A 461 8.89 27.59 4.43
C ARG A 461 8.27 26.45 3.66
N TRP A 462 7.79 26.74 2.45
CA TRP A 462 7.01 25.81 1.65
C TRP A 462 7.62 25.71 0.26
N ALA A 463 7.85 24.47 -0.19
CA ALA A 463 8.28 24.16 -1.54
C ALA A 463 7.19 23.35 -2.25
N LEU A 464 6.83 23.75 -3.47
CA LEU A 464 5.88 23.03 -4.31
C LEU A 464 6.62 22.31 -5.43
N LEU A 465 6.47 20.98 -5.48
CA LEU A 465 7.02 20.12 -6.51
C LEU A 465 5.93 19.78 -7.55
N THR A 466 6.07 20.31 -8.76
CA THR A 466 5.18 20.04 -9.89
C THR A 466 5.97 19.54 -11.09
N HIS A 467 5.52 18.44 -11.69
CA HIS A 467 6.18 17.82 -12.86
C HIS A 467 7.69 17.59 -12.69
N GLY A 468 8.12 17.24 -11.48
CA GLY A 468 9.53 16.97 -11.17
C GLY A 468 10.40 18.21 -11.01
N ARG A 469 9.83 19.41 -10.90
CA ARG A 469 10.54 20.68 -10.63
C ARG A 469 9.97 21.38 -9.41
N ILE A 470 10.83 22.04 -8.65
CA ILE A 470 10.38 22.97 -7.60
C ILE A 470 9.97 24.27 -8.30
N THR A 471 8.68 24.58 -8.28
CA THR A 471 8.11 25.76 -8.95
C THR A 471 7.88 26.91 -7.98
N VAL A 472 7.58 26.59 -6.73
CA VAL A 472 7.39 27.56 -5.65
C VAL A 472 8.32 27.19 -4.51
N ASP A 473 9.01 28.19 -3.97
CA ASP A 473 9.83 28.07 -2.78
C ASP A 473 9.75 29.40 -2.03
N VAL A 474 8.95 29.43 -0.96
CA VAL A 474 8.58 30.69 -0.29
C VAL A 474 8.49 30.51 1.23
N ASP A 475 8.86 31.57 1.96
CA ASP A 475 8.58 31.70 3.37
C ASP A 475 7.07 31.90 3.56
N ASN A 476 6.44 30.97 4.28
CA ASN A 476 5.01 30.77 4.53
C ASN A 476 4.04 31.46 3.53
N PRO A 477 3.47 30.71 2.57
CA PRO A 477 2.82 31.28 1.40
C PRO A 477 1.58 32.11 1.68
N LEU A 478 0.90 32.05 2.83
CA LEU A 478 -0.46 32.62 2.92
C LEU A 478 -0.53 34.12 3.31
N THR A 479 0.35 34.94 2.72
CA THR A 479 0.04 36.34 2.39
C THR A 479 -0.86 36.37 1.14
N GLN A 480 -1.84 37.28 1.06
CA GLN A 480 -2.92 37.33 0.04
C GLN A 480 -2.53 37.09 -1.44
N LYS A 481 -1.26 37.25 -1.82
CA LYS A 481 -0.74 37.00 -3.17
C LYS A 481 -0.58 35.52 -3.53
N THR A 482 -0.27 34.63 -2.58
CA THR A 482 0.05 33.22 -2.89
C THR A 482 -1.15 32.29 -2.76
N SER A 483 -2.17 32.67 -1.97
CA SER A 483 -3.51 32.05 -2.07
C SER A 483 -4.08 32.20 -3.48
N ALA A 484 -3.80 33.32 -4.14
CA ALA A 484 -4.16 33.53 -5.55
C ALA A 484 -3.27 32.73 -6.51
N LEU A 485 -2.06 32.29 -6.15
CA LEU A 485 -1.22 31.39 -6.97
C LEU A 485 -1.63 29.93 -6.78
N LEU A 486 -1.91 29.50 -5.55
CA LEU A 486 -2.47 28.17 -5.25
C LEU A 486 -3.92 28.01 -5.75
N ALA A 487 -4.64 29.13 -5.95
CA ALA A 487 -5.95 29.15 -6.58
C ALA A 487 -5.92 29.49 -8.09
N LYS A 488 -4.84 30.08 -8.62
CA LYS A 488 -4.65 30.31 -10.07
C LYS A 488 -3.94 29.16 -10.76
N GLU A 489 -3.10 28.40 -10.07
CA GLU A 489 -2.87 27.00 -10.40
C GLU A 489 -4.16 26.26 -10.05
N ASP A 490 -5.18 26.59 -10.85
CA ASP A 490 -6.32 25.76 -11.12
C ASP A 490 -5.74 24.37 -11.34
N TRP A 491 -5.94 23.45 -10.39
CA TRP A 491 -5.67 22.03 -10.57
C TRP A 491 -6.45 21.49 -11.80
N SER A 492 -7.37 22.30 -12.34
CA SER A 492 -8.09 22.23 -13.61
C SER A 492 -7.34 22.67 -14.88
N GLU A 493 -6.23 23.43 -14.86
CA GLU A 493 -5.52 23.78 -16.12
C GLU A 493 -4.87 22.55 -16.76
N GLY A 494 -4.46 21.56 -15.94
CA GLY A 494 -4.11 20.22 -16.43
C GLY A 494 -5.30 19.44 -17.00
N ILE A 495 -6.53 19.78 -16.58
CA ILE A 495 -7.79 19.19 -17.06
C ILE A 495 -8.20 19.82 -18.41
N GLU A 496 -7.97 21.12 -18.63
CA GLU A 496 -8.24 21.81 -19.91
C GLU A 496 -7.28 21.41 -21.03
N GLN A 497 -5.98 21.22 -20.74
CA GLN A 497 -5.02 20.71 -21.73
C GLN A 497 -5.24 19.22 -22.07
N CYS A 498 -5.73 18.43 -21.11
CA CYS A 498 -6.24 17.09 -21.39
C CYS A 498 -7.55 17.13 -22.20
N LYS A 499 -8.46 18.07 -21.93
CA LYS A 499 -9.73 18.24 -22.68
C LYS A 499 -9.52 18.69 -24.12
N THR A 500 -8.56 19.57 -24.42
CA THR A 500 -8.25 20.02 -25.78
C THR A 500 -7.54 18.95 -26.62
N SER A 501 -6.79 18.04 -25.97
CA SER A 501 -6.30 16.82 -26.62
C SER A 501 -7.41 15.77 -26.83
N PHE A 502 -8.46 15.80 -26.01
CA PHE A 502 -9.63 14.90 -26.09
C PHE A 502 -10.71 15.38 -27.07
N SER A 503 -10.86 16.69 -27.30
CA SER A 503 -11.90 17.23 -28.21
C SER A 503 -11.63 16.91 -29.68
N LEU A 504 -10.36 16.75 -30.07
CA LEU A 504 -9.96 16.31 -31.41
C LEU A 504 -10.24 14.82 -31.67
N ALA A 505 -10.46 14.00 -30.65
CA ALA A 505 -10.79 12.58 -30.79
C ALA A 505 -12.32 12.33 -30.95
N ARG A 506 -13.14 13.37 -30.77
CA ARG A 506 -14.61 13.25 -30.73
C ARG A 506 -15.27 13.23 -32.11
N GLU A 507 -14.56 13.66 -33.16
CA GLU A 507 -15.12 13.76 -34.53
C GLU A 507 -14.79 12.56 -35.44
N GLY A 508 -14.07 11.56 -34.96
CA GLY A 508 -13.66 10.38 -35.73
C GLY A 508 -14.43 9.08 -35.48
N TRP A 509 -15.53 9.09 -34.71
CA TRP A 509 -16.29 7.88 -34.40
C TRP A 509 -17.41 7.62 -35.42
N ARG A 510 -17.03 7.08 -36.57
CA ARG A 510 -17.93 6.34 -37.47
C ARG A 510 -17.36 4.95 -37.71
N GLU A 511 -18.12 3.95 -37.30
CA GLU A 511 -18.08 2.54 -37.71
C GLU A 511 -16.78 2.08 -38.40
N GLU A 512 -15.71 1.88 -37.63
CA GLU A 512 -14.59 1.08 -38.09
C GLU A 512 -14.54 -0.24 -37.34
N ARG A 513 -14.49 -1.29 -38.17
CA ARG A 513 -14.56 -2.70 -37.83
C ARG A 513 -13.54 -3.03 -36.75
N VAL A 514 -13.87 -4.07 -35.99
CA VAL A 514 -12.95 -4.91 -35.22
C VAL A 514 -11.78 -5.31 -36.13
N GLU A 515 -10.76 -4.45 -36.24
CA GLU A 515 -9.49 -4.80 -36.81
C GLU A 515 -8.75 -5.64 -35.77
N ARG A 516 -8.48 -6.88 -36.18
CA ARG A 516 -7.60 -7.80 -35.49
C ARG A 516 -6.34 -7.05 -35.07
N LEU A 517 -6.05 -7.10 -33.76
CA LEU A 517 -4.75 -6.75 -33.20
C LEU A 517 -3.62 -7.20 -34.14
N PRO A 518 -2.59 -6.38 -34.39
CA PRO A 518 -1.42 -6.83 -35.13
C PRO A 518 -0.84 -8.03 -34.38
N ASP A 519 -0.76 -9.14 -35.11
CA ASP A 519 -0.25 -10.43 -34.65
C ASP A 519 1.13 -10.20 -34.02
N ARG A 520 1.19 -10.14 -32.67
CA ARG A 520 2.45 -10.13 -31.93
C ARG A 520 3.02 -11.54 -32.03
N THR A 521 3.71 -11.76 -33.14
CA THR A 521 4.42 -12.98 -33.49
C THR A 521 5.28 -13.48 -32.33
N GLY A 522 4.94 -14.66 -31.80
CA GLY A 522 5.81 -15.45 -30.92
C GLY A 522 5.29 -15.74 -29.52
N HIS A 523 3.97 -15.87 -29.31
CA HIS A 523 3.46 -16.40 -28.05
C HIS A 523 3.52 -17.93 -28.09
N PHE A 524 4.21 -18.53 -27.13
CA PHE A 524 4.13 -19.98 -26.88
C PHE A 524 2.72 -20.29 -26.36
N ASP A 525 2.14 -21.45 -26.69
CA ASP A 525 0.95 -21.94 -25.99
C ASP A 525 1.36 -22.24 -24.53
N PRO A 526 0.83 -21.55 -23.51
CA PRO A 526 1.25 -21.74 -22.13
C PRO A 526 0.95 -23.16 -21.62
N ARG A 527 0.04 -23.89 -22.29
CA ARG A 527 -0.20 -25.32 -22.04
C ARG A 527 0.99 -26.18 -22.45
N ALA A 528 1.61 -25.88 -23.60
CA ALA A 528 2.80 -26.57 -24.05
C ALA A 528 3.98 -26.25 -23.14
N LEU A 529 4.07 -25.01 -22.65
CA LEU A 529 5.12 -24.57 -21.72
C LEU A 529 4.97 -25.21 -20.34
N LEU A 530 3.75 -25.31 -19.81
CA LEU A 530 3.43 -26.04 -18.58
C LEU A 530 3.67 -27.55 -18.72
N ALA A 531 3.27 -28.15 -19.85
CA ALA A 531 3.52 -29.56 -20.12
C ALA A 531 5.03 -29.87 -20.21
N VAL A 532 5.80 -29.05 -20.91
CA VAL A 532 7.26 -29.15 -21.01
C VAL A 532 7.92 -28.96 -19.64
N TYR A 533 7.42 -28.00 -18.84
CA TYR A 533 7.90 -27.76 -17.49
C TYR A 533 7.64 -28.95 -16.55
N LEU A 534 6.42 -29.50 -16.54
CA LEU A 534 6.04 -30.67 -15.73
C LEU A 534 6.81 -31.92 -16.16
N LEU A 535 7.02 -32.10 -17.47
CA LEU A 535 7.77 -33.23 -18.03
C LEU A 535 9.27 -33.10 -17.72
N GLY A 536 9.83 -31.89 -17.77
CA GLY A 536 11.19 -31.57 -17.34
C GLY A 536 11.41 -31.79 -15.84
N CYS A 537 10.49 -31.32 -14.99
CA CYS A 537 10.52 -31.58 -13.55
C CYS A 537 10.40 -33.09 -13.25
N GLY A 538 9.52 -33.80 -13.95
CA GLY A 538 9.37 -35.26 -13.84
C GLY A 538 10.66 -36.01 -14.18
N LEU A 539 11.32 -35.65 -15.29
CA LEU A 539 12.63 -36.22 -15.68
C LEU A 539 13.73 -35.91 -14.67
N ILE A 540 13.77 -34.70 -14.10
CA ILE A 540 14.75 -34.30 -13.08
C ILE A 540 14.54 -35.07 -11.76
N VAL A 541 13.29 -35.31 -11.38
CA VAL A 541 12.93 -36.04 -10.16
C VAL A 541 13.19 -37.54 -10.29
N LEU A 542 12.91 -38.12 -11.47
CA LEU A 542 13.02 -39.56 -11.73
C LEU A 542 14.45 -40.01 -12.11
N ALA A 543 15.32 -39.12 -12.57
CA ALA A 543 16.68 -39.48 -12.93
C ALA A 543 17.50 -39.87 -11.69
N THR A 544 17.87 -41.14 -11.61
CA THR A 544 18.69 -41.68 -10.52
C THR A 544 20.17 -41.67 -10.85
N ARG A 545 20.52 -41.65 -12.14
CA ARG A 545 21.89 -41.62 -12.64
C ARG A 545 22.14 -40.41 -13.56
N PRO A 546 23.35 -39.82 -13.54
CA PRO A 546 23.68 -38.64 -14.37
C PRO A 546 23.54 -38.89 -15.88
N LEU A 547 23.72 -40.13 -16.34
CA LEU A 547 23.54 -40.53 -17.73
C LEU A 547 22.06 -40.54 -18.19
N GLU A 548 21.10 -40.60 -17.28
CA GLU A 548 19.65 -40.57 -17.61
C GLU A 548 19.17 -39.15 -17.96
N LEU A 549 19.99 -38.13 -17.70
CA LEU A 549 19.74 -36.72 -18.03
C LEU A 549 20.31 -36.31 -19.39
N LEU A 550 21.06 -37.18 -20.08
CA LEU A 550 21.57 -36.95 -21.45
C LEU A 550 20.49 -36.49 -22.46
N PRO A 551 19.22 -36.95 -22.40
CA PRO A 551 18.16 -36.44 -23.27
C PRO A 551 17.83 -34.96 -23.05
N LEU A 552 18.14 -34.38 -21.88
CA LEU A 552 17.95 -32.94 -21.63
C LEU A 552 18.97 -32.08 -22.40
N LEU A 553 20.12 -32.64 -22.80
CA LEU A 553 21.07 -31.98 -23.71
C LEU A 553 20.53 -31.87 -25.15
N ALA A 554 19.43 -32.56 -25.47
CA ALA A 554 18.71 -32.37 -26.73
C ALA A 554 17.82 -31.12 -26.74
N PHE A 555 17.47 -30.54 -25.58
CA PHE A 555 16.68 -29.30 -25.52
C PHE A 555 17.38 -28.09 -26.16
N PRO A 556 18.69 -27.85 -25.94
CA PRO A 556 19.47 -26.86 -26.68
C PRO A 556 19.48 -27.11 -28.20
N LEU A 557 19.55 -28.36 -28.64
CA LEU A 557 19.52 -28.74 -30.05
C LEU A 557 18.13 -28.51 -30.68
N LEU A 558 17.05 -28.74 -29.91
CA LEU A 558 15.69 -28.36 -30.27
C LEU A 558 15.55 -26.83 -30.39
N GLY A 559 16.25 -26.09 -29.52
CA GLY A 559 16.38 -24.64 -29.58
C GLY A 559 17.13 -24.10 -30.79
N ILE A 560 18.19 -24.80 -31.20
CA ILE A 560 18.97 -24.53 -32.42
C ILE A 560 18.10 -24.75 -33.67
N ALA A 561 17.31 -25.82 -33.71
CA ALA A 561 16.38 -26.11 -34.80
C ALA A 561 15.29 -25.03 -34.96
N LEU A 562 15.00 -24.24 -33.91
CA LEU A 562 13.98 -23.18 -33.92
C LEU A 562 14.51 -21.80 -34.35
N GLY A 563 15.81 -21.67 -34.68
CA GLY A 563 16.44 -20.63 -35.52
C GLY A 563 16.35 -19.15 -35.11
N LYS A 564 15.17 -18.64 -34.75
CA LYS A 564 14.85 -17.22 -34.58
C LYS A 564 15.19 -16.63 -33.20
N TYR A 565 15.69 -17.45 -32.27
CA TYR A 565 15.77 -17.10 -30.83
C TYR A 565 17.13 -17.36 -30.17
N TRP A 566 18.19 -17.45 -30.99
CA TRP A 566 19.56 -17.74 -30.59
C TRP A 566 20.12 -16.84 -29.46
N ALA A 567 19.74 -15.56 -29.44
CA ALA A 567 20.18 -14.61 -28.42
C ALA A 567 19.64 -14.90 -27.00
N LYS A 568 18.37 -15.37 -26.89
CA LYS A 568 17.77 -15.79 -25.60
C LYS A 568 18.34 -17.13 -25.15
N TRP A 569 18.63 -18.04 -26.09
CA TRP A 569 19.31 -19.31 -25.83
C TRP A 569 20.74 -19.13 -25.29
N TRP A 570 21.47 -18.11 -25.73
CA TRP A 570 22.81 -17.86 -25.20
C TRP A 570 22.80 -17.40 -23.74
N GLN A 571 21.75 -16.70 -23.31
CA GLN A 571 21.53 -16.38 -21.89
C GLN A 571 21.21 -17.65 -21.07
N VAL A 572 20.45 -18.59 -21.64
CA VAL A 572 20.15 -19.91 -21.06
C VAL A 572 21.43 -20.74 -20.87
N VAL A 573 22.28 -20.83 -21.89
CA VAL A 573 23.57 -21.54 -21.82
C VAL A 573 24.53 -20.88 -20.82
N ARG A 574 24.50 -19.55 -20.71
CA ARG A 574 25.36 -18.79 -19.79
C ARG A 574 24.93 -18.91 -18.32
N LEU A 575 23.64 -19.12 -18.04
CA LEU A 575 23.10 -19.32 -16.69
C LEU A 575 23.15 -20.78 -16.23
N LEU A 576 22.85 -21.74 -17.12
CA LEU A 576 22.85 -23.19 -16.83
C LEU A 576 24.23 -23.83 -17.00
N GLY A 577 25.11 -23.24 -17.81
CA GLY A 577 26.44 -23.75 -18.11
C GLY A 577 27.28 -24.04 -16.85
N PRO A 578 27.40 -23.11 -15.89
CA PRO A 578 28.16 -23.34 -14.66
C PRO A 578 27.56 -24.46 -13.79
N THR A 579 26.23 -24.55 -13.70
CA THR A 579 25.51 -25.55 -12.87
C THR A 579 25.56 -26.95 -13.48
N LEU A 580 25.43 -27.06 -14.81
CA LEU A 580 25.59 -28.32 -15.54
C LEU A 580 27.06 -28.77 -15.59
N LEU A 581 28.02 -27.84 -15.66
CA LEU A 581 29.45 -28.12 -15.56
C LEU A 581 29.83 -28.59 -14.15
N LEU A 582 29.29 -27.95 -13.09
CA LEU A 582 29.45 -28.41 -11.70
C LEU A 582 28.87 -29.82 -11.52
N PHE A 583 27.71 -30.09 -12.11
CA PHE A 583 27.07 -31.40 -12.11
C PHE A 583 27.92 -32.47 -12.81
N ALA A 584 28.52 -32.15 -13.96
CA ALA A 584 29.41 -33.04 -14.70
C ALA A 584 30.74 -33.32 -13.95
N ILE A 585 31.29 -32.32 -13.24
CA ILE A 585 32.52 -32.47 -12.44
C ILE A 585 32.25 -33.29 -11.17
N MET A 586 31.11 -33.08 -10.51
CA MET A 586 30.76 -33.75 -9.25
C MET A 586 30.21 -35.18 -9.44
N ALA A 587 29.72 -35.52 -10.64
CA ALA A 587 29.30 -36.87 -11.00
C ALA A 587 30.47 -37.85 -11.25
N GLY A 588 31.73 -37.39 -11.16
CA GLY A 588 32.94 -38.17 -11.39
C GLY A 588 33.55 -38.84 -10.15
N PHE A 589 32.97 -38.67 -8.96
CA PHE A 589 33.40 -39.33 -7.72
C PHE A 589 32.27 -40.22 -7.20
N GLY A 590 32.60 -41.34 -6.53
CA GLY A 590 31.67 -42.43 -6.21
C GLY A 590 31.34 -42.63 -4.70
N SER A 591 30.04 -42.85 -4.47
CA SER A 591 29.23 -43.17 -3.29
C SER A 591 29.49 -42.45 -1.94
N GLY A 592 28.45 -41.77 -1.45
CA GLY A 592 28.43 -41.00 -0.20
C GLY A 592 28.70 -39.51 -0.46
N VAL A 593 28.09 -38.58 0.30
CA VAL A 593 27.98 -37.13 -0.02
C VAL A 593 27.26 -36.86 -1.35
N GLU A 594 27.53 -37.60 -2.43
CA GLU A 594 26.90 -37.56 -3.76
C GLU A 594 25.38 -37.66 -3.79
N ALA A 595 24.77 -38.46 -2.90
CA ALA A 595 23.31 -38.51 -2.81
C ALA A 595 22.75 -37.18 -2.26
N ALA A 596 23.46 -36.58 -1.30
CA ALA A 596 23.09 -35.28 -0.73
C ALA A 596 23.41 -34.14 -1.72
N THR A 597 24.56 -34.17 -2.40
CA THR A 597 24.90 -33.19 -3.44
C THR A 597 23.97 -33.30 -4.64
N GLY A 598 23.63 -34.53 -5.04
CA GLY A 598 22.65 -34.81 -6.10
C GLY A 598 21.26 -34.32 -5.74
N ALA A 599 20.83 -34.50 -4.48
CA ALA A 599 19.57 -33.94 -3.99
C ALA A 599 19.59 -32.41 -3.97
N VAL A 600 20.66 -31.78 -3.48
CA VAL A 600 20.84 -30.32 -3.46
C VAL A 600 20.86 -29.74 -4.87
N LEU A 601 21.54 -30.40 -5.83
CA LEU A 601 21.59 -29.97 -7.23
C LEU A 601 20.26 -30.19 -7.96
N ARG A 602 19.52 -31.28 -7.69
CA ARG A 602 18.15 -31.46 -8.20
C ARG A 602 17.22 -30.39 -7.66
N LEU A 603 17.35 -30.07 -6.37
CA LEU A 603 16.58 -29.01 -5.75
C LEU A 603 16.93 -27.66 -6.40
N LEU A 604 18.20 -27.33 -6.58
CA LEU A 604 18.64 -26.12 -7.32
C LEU A 604 18.12 -26.07 -8.75
N ALA A 605 18.14 -27.19 -9.49
CA ALA A 605 17.63 -27.25 -10.87
C ALA A 605 16.10 -27.09 -10.92
N LEU A 606 15.37 -27.74 -10.01
CA LEU A 606 13.92 -27.61 -9.88
C LEU A 606 13.54 -26.19 -9.49
N VAL A 607 14.25 -25.60 -8.52
CA VAL A 607 14.09 -24.21 -8.10
C VAL A 607 14.32 -23.30 -9.29
N THR A 608 15.47 -23.40 -9.98
CA THR A 608 15.79 -22.56 -11.14
C THR A 608 14.78 -22.70 -12.28
N ALA A 609 14.30 -23.91 -12.56
CA ALA A 609 13.25 -24.14 -13.56
C ALA A 609 11.91 -23.50 -13.15
N SER A 610 11.55 -23.62 -11.86
CA SER A 610 10.35 -22.99 -11.28
C SER A 610 10.43 -21.47 -11.40
N VAL A 611 11.57 -20.90 -10.98
CA VAL A 611 11.90 -19.48 -11.08
C VAL A 611 11.72 -18.98 -12.50
N TRP A 612 12.27 -19.71 -13.46
CA TRP A 612 12.25 -19.35 -14.86
C TRP A 612 10.84 -19.42 -15.47
N PHE A 613 10.06 -20.45 -15.12
CA PHE A 613 8.66 -20.60 -15.53
C PHE A 613 7.81 -19.42 -15.05
N PHE A 614 7.93 -19.04 -13.77
CA PHE A 614 7.21 -17.90 -13.20
C PHE A 614 7.73 -16.53 -13.69
N ALA A 615 8.99 -16.44 -14.10
CA ALA A 615 9.54 -15.21 -14.68
C ALA A 615 9.10 -14.97 -16.13
N LEU A 616 8.76 -16.03 -16.88
CA LEU A 616 8.42 -15.97 -18.30
C LEU A 616 6.93 -16.12 -18.61
N THR A 617 6.16 -16.73 -17.71
CA THR A 617 4.72 -16.94 -17.89
C THR A 617 3.99 -15.90 -17.04
N PRO A 618 3.37 -14.88 -17.64
CA PRO A 618 2.53 -13.96 -16.90
C PRO A 618 1.46 -14.77 -16.15
N PRO A 619 1.14 -14.42 -14.90
CA PRO A 619 0.08 -15.10 -14.13
C PRO A 619 -1.24 -15.16 -14.92
N GLU A 620 -1.49 -14.15 -15.75
CA GLU A 620 -2.66 -14.04 -16.63
C GLU A 620 -2.76 -15.16 -17.68
N GLU A 621 -1.65 -15.47 -18.36
CA GLU A 621 -1.63 -16.51 -19.41
C GLU A 621 -1.71 -17.90 -18.79
N LEU A 622 -1.18 -18.04 -17.57
CA LEU A 622 -1.25 -19.26 -16.79
C LEU A 622 -2.67 -19.55 -16.31
N GLY A 623 -3.38 -18.56 -15.78
CA GLY A 623 -4.76 -18.77 -15.35
C GLY A 623 -5.74 -18.95 -16.50
N GLU A 624 -5.59 -18.25 -17.63
CA GLU A 624 -6.39 -18.55 -18.83
C GLU A 624 -6.21 -19.99 -19.30
N SER A 625 -4.97 -20.49 -19.24
CA SER A 625 -4.65 -21.88 -19.60
C SER A 625 -5.25 -22.89 -18.62
N LEU A 626 -5.21 -22.59 -17.31
CA LEU A 626 -5.80 -23.43 -16.28
C LEU A 626 -7.34 -23.45 -16.35
N LEU A 627 -7.99 -22.31 -16.55
CA LEU A 627 -9.43 -22.23 -16.78
C LEU A 627 -9.83 -23.07 -17.99
N ALA A 628 -9.06 -22.95 -19.08
CA ALA A 628 -9.34 -23.65 -20.31
C ALA A 628 -8.97 -25.16 -20.26
N SER A 629 -8.26 -25.60 -19.21
CA SER A 629 -8.05 -27.02 -18.86
C SER A 629 -9.16 -27.62 -17.98
N GLY A 630 -10.20 -26.83 -17.65
CA GLY A 630 -11.35 -27.27 -16.85
C GLY A 630 -11.13 -27.18 -15.34
N MET A 631 -10.08 -26.50 -14.87
CA MET A 631 -9.87 -26.25 -13.45
C MET A 631 -10.96 -25.29 -12.92
N PRO A 632 -11.50 -25.49 -11.70
CA PRO A 632 -12.55 -24.63 -11.15
C PRO A 632 -12.11 -23.15 -11.14
N PRO A 633 -12.94 -22.20 -11.62
CA PRO A 633 -12.55 -20.79 -11.70
C PRO A 633 -12.08 -20.19 -10.38
N GLN A 634 -12.65 -20.64 -9.27
CA GLN A 634 -12.26 -20.23 -7.92
C GLN A 634 -10.82 -20.64 -7.58
N ALA A 635 -10.41 -21.86 -7.97
CA ALA A 635 -9.05 -22.37 -7.72
C ALA A 635 -8.02 -21.66 -8.61
N VAL A 636 -8.37 -21.42 -9.87
CA VAL A 636 -7.50 -20.66 -10.79
C VAL A 636 -7.32 -19.23 -10.31
N PHE A 637 -8.39 -18.58 -9.87
CA PHE A 637 -8.33 -17.21 -9.37
C PHE A 637 -7.49 -17.09 -8.08
N LEU A 638 -7.61 -18.05 -7.16
CA LEU A 638 -6.74 -18.11 -5.97
C LEU A 638 -5.27 -18.31 -6.35
N LEU A 639 -4.98 -19.14 -7.35
CA LEU A 639 -3.62 -19.36 -7.84
C LEU A 639 -3.05 -18.13 -8.58
N GLU A 640 -3.83 -17.51 -9.47
CA GLU A 640 -3.47 -16.26 -10.13
C GLU A 640 -3.23 -15.15 -9.10
N GLY A 641 -4.13 -15.00 -8.13
CA GLY A 641 -3.98 -14.06 -7.02
C GLY A 641 -2.67 -14.29 -6.29
N THR A 642 -2.43 -15.50 -5.79
CA THR A 642 -1.21 -15.83 -5.04
C THR A 642 0.09 -15.61 -5.83
N LEU A 643 0.16 -16.06 -7.09
CA LEU A 643 1.34 -15.89 -7.94
C LEU A 643 1.62 -14.43 -8.30
N ARG A 644 0.55 -13.63 -8.42
CA ARG A 644 0.62 -12.19 -8.69
C ARG A 644 1.18 -11.39 -7.52
N PHE A 645 1.28 -11.97 -6.32
CA PHE A 645 1.91 -11.31 -5.17
C PHE A 645 3.42 -11.48 -5.11
N ALA A 646 4.04 -12.36 -5.91
CA ALA A 646 5.50 -12.51 -5.90
C ALA A 646 6.26 -11.19 -6.22
N PRO A 647 5.86 -10.40 -7.23
CA PRO A 647 6.46 -9.08 -7.48
C PRO A 647 6.20 -8.07 -6.34
N ALA A 648 5.00 -8.09 -5.75
CA ALA A 648 4.67 -7.23 -4.61
C ALA A 648 5.54 -7.57 -3.38
N MET A 649 5.76 -8.85 -3.14
CA MET A 649 6.68 -9.34 -2.10
C MET A 649 8.14 -8.98 -2.37
N ALA A 650 8.57 -9.03 -3.63
CA ALA A 650 9.90 -8.58 -4.01
C ALA A 650 10.09 -7.06 -3.84
N ALA A 651 9.05 -6.27 -4.13
CA ALA A 651 9.04 -4.83 -3.89
C ALA A 651 9.09 -4.52 -2.38
N LEU A 652 8.26 -5.20 -1.59
CA LEU A 652 8.24 -5.09 -0.13
C LEU A 652 9.60 -5.44 0.49
N ALA A 653 10.22 -6.54 0.05
CA ALA A 653 11.56 -6.92 0.50
C ALA A 653 12.61 -5.87 0.18
N ARG A 654 12.50 -5.23 -1.00
CA ARG A 654 13.36 -4.11 -1.37
C ARG A 654 13.13 -2.90 -0.46
N GLU A 655 11.89 -2.57 -0.13
CA GLU A 655 11.58 -1.46 0.77
C GLU A 655 12.04 -1.68 2.20
N VAL A 656 11.87 -2.89 2.75
CA VAL A 656 12.40 -3.26 4.07
C VAL A 656 13.93 -3.15 4.07
N ARG A 657 14.58 -3.58 2.99
CA ARG A 657 16.02 -3.42 2.80
C ARG A 657 16.43 -1.94 2.74
N GLU A 658 15.76 -1.13 1.92
CA GLU A 658 16.01 0.31 1.82
C GLU A 658 15.84 1.00 3.19
N ALA A 659 14.82 0.61 3.96
CA ALA A 659 14.57 1.12 5.30
C ALA A 659 15.73 0.81 6.26
N GLN A 660 16.27 -0.41 6.24
CA GLN A 660 17.42 -0.79 7.06
C GLN A 660 18.70 -0.06 6.64
N GLU A 661 18.97 0.03 5.33
CA GLU A 661 20.13 0.74 4.79
C GLU A 661 20.07 2.25 5.13
N SER A 662 18.88 2.86 5.09
CA SER A 662 18.66 4.27 5.46
C SER A 662 19.00 4.59 6.92
N ARG A 663 19.02 3.56 7.78
CA ARG A 663 19.41 3.62 9.20
C ARG A 663 20.85 3.16 9.44
N GLY A 664 21.60 2.92 8.37
CA GLY A 664 23.01 2.54 8.39
C GLY A 664 23.29 1.08 8.70
N ILE A 665 22.27 0.22 8.66
CA ILE A 665 22.47 -1.23 8.78
C ILE A 665 23.05 -1.76 7.48
N ARG A 666 24.25 -2.35 7.55
CA ARG A 666 24.89 -3.01 6.41
C ARG A 666 24.41 -4.45 6.31
N LEU A 667 23.76 -4.76 5.19
CA LEU A 667 23.27 -6.09 4.86
C LEU A 667 24.38 -6.94 4.22
N ASP A 668 25.42 -7.24 4.99
CA ASP A 668 26.50 -8.13 4.57
C ASP A 668 26.11 -9.59 4.87
N GLY A 669 26.68 -10.58 4.16
CA GLY A 669 26.29 -11.99 4.28
C GLY A 669 26.31 -12.55 5.72
N VAL A 670 27.19 -12.02 6.58
CA VAL A 670 27.26 -12.37 8.01
C VAL A 670 26.07 -11.81 8.81
N TYR A 671 25.61 -10.60 8.48
CA TYR A 671 24.44 -9.99 9.11
C TYR A 671 23.18 -10.78 8.76
N LEU A 672 23.02 -11.17 7.50
CA LEU A 672 21.89 -11.99 7.04
C LEU A 672 21.87 -13.37 7.69
N PHE A 673 23.03 -14.00 7.85
CA PHE A 673 23.12 -15.29 8.55
C PHE A 673 22.73 -15.17 10.04
N ARG A 674 23.15 -14.09 10.70
CA ARG A 674 22.90 -13.88 12.14
C ARG A 674 21.52 -13.31 12.46
N ASN A 675 20.97 -12.49 11.56
CA ASN A 675 19.74 -11.72 11.76
C ASN A 675 18.69 -12.01 10.69
N GLY A 676 18.77 -13.14 9.98
CA GLY A 676 17.82 -13.52 8.93
C GLY A 676 16.37 -13.45 9.42
N LEU A 677 16.09 -13.90 10.64
CA LEU A 677 14.77 -13.77 11.28
C LEU A 677 14.26 -12.32 11.40
N ALA A 678 15.15 -11.34 11.61
CA ALA A 678 14.79 -9.92 11.70
C ALA A 678 14.40 -9.33 10.33
N LEU A 679 14.94 -9.88 9.23
CA LEU A 679 14.51 -9.52 7.87
C LEU A 679 13.19 -10.20 7.49
N LEU A 680 12.93 -11.39 8.05
CA LEU A 680 11.73 -12.15 7.75
C LEU A 680 10.51 -11.70 8.55
N ALA A 681 10.69 -11.20 9.77
CA ALA A 681 9.56 -10.80 10.59
C ALA A 681 8.67 -9.71 9.93
N PRO A 682 9.20 -8.60 9.38
CA PRO A 682 8.39 -7.61 8.66
C PRO A 682 7.70 -8.20 7.43
N LEU A 683 8.41 -9.05 6.68
CA LEU A 683 7.88 -9.71 5.49
C LEU A 683 6.73 -10.66 5.83
N LEU A 684 6.93 -11.55 6.81
CA LEU A 684 5.90 -12.49 7.28
C LEU A 684 4.69 -11.76 7.83
N THR A 685 4.91 -10.72 8.64
CA THR A 685 3.80 -9.90 9.18
C THR A 685 3.03 -9.22 8.06
N SER A 686 3.72 -8.67 7.07
CA SER A 686 3.09 -8.04 5.90
C SER A 686 2.34 -9.05 5.05
N VAL A 687 2.87 -10.28 4.87
CA VAL A 687 2.16 -11.37 4.19
C VAL A 687 0.88 -11.74 4.93
N MET A 688 0.93 -11.82 6.26
CA MET A 688 -0.24 -12.14 7.07
C MET A 688 -1.30 -11.04 6.99
N HIS A 689 -0.92 -9.77 7.16
CA HIS A 689 -1.83 -8.64 6.99
C HIS A 689 -2.40 -8.58 5.58
N PHE A 690 -1.57 -8.82 4.58
CA PHE A 690 -2.00 -8.87 3.19
C PHE A 690 -3.01 -9.99 2.95
N ALA A 691 -2.80 -11.18 3.52
CA ALA A 691 -3.74 -12.29 3.42
C ALA A 691 -5.09 -11.97 4.10
N ASP A 692 -5.06 -11.26 5.24
CA ASP A 692 -6.26 -10.77 5.91
C ASP A 692 -7.00 -9.72 5.07
N GLU A 693 -6.29 -8.72 4.54
CA GLU A 693 -6.85 -7.68 3.66
C GLU A 693 -7.46 -8.29 2.39
N LEU A 694 -6.78 -9.27 1.77
CA LEU A 694 -7.28 -9.99 0.60
C LEU A 694 -8.55 -10.78 0.93
N ALA A 695 -8.60 -11.44 2.08
CA ALA A 695 -9.78 -12.17 2.51
C ALA A 695 -10.98 -11.23 2.74
N GLU A 696 -10.77 -10.10 3.41
CA GLU A 696 -11.78 -9.04 3.56
C GLU A 696 -12.26 -8.56 2.18
N ALA A 697 -11.33 -8.25 1.27
CA ALA A 697 -11.65 -7.76 -0.08
C ALA A 697 -12.49 -8.77 -0.90
N LEU A 698 -12.17 -10.06 -0.79
CA LEU A 698 -12.89 -11.13 -1.46
C LEU A 698 -14.32 -11.29 -0.91
N GLU A 699 -14.48 -11.39 0.42
CA GLU A 699 -15.79 -11.55 1.09
C GLU A 699 -16.71 -10.36 0.81
N VAL A 700 -16.18 -9.13 0.86
CA VAL A 700 -16.92 -7.89 0.54
C VAL A 700 -17.46 -7.89 -0.89
N ARG A 701 -16.75 -8.52 -1.82
CA ARG A 701 -17.20 -8.70 -3.21
C ARG A 701 -18.03 -9.97 -3.43
N GLY A 702 -18.44 -10.63 -2.36
CA GLY A 702 -19.30 -11.79 -2.42
C GLY A 702 -18.57 -13.08 -2.79
N PHE A 703 -17.29 -13.23 -2.46
CA PHE A 703 -16.63 -14.53 -2.55
C PHE A 703 -16.95 -15.35 -1.28
N GLY A 704 -17.80 -16.39 -1.41
CA GLY A 704 -18.25 -17.19 -0.27
C GLY A 704 -17.30 -18.33 0.08
N GLY A 705 -16.55 -18.22 1.18
CA GLY A 705 -15.82 -19.32 1.79
C GLY A 705 -16.60 -19.97 2.94
N THR A 706 -16.47 -21.28 3.15
CA THR A 706 -16.94 -21.94 4.38
C THR A 706 -16.03 -21.57 5.55
N ALA A 707 -16.61 -21.07 6.65
CA ALA A 707 -16.06 -20.92 8.00
C ALA A 707 -14.51 -20.90 8.12
N ARG A 708 -13.97 -19.70 8.38
CA ARG A 708 -12.54 -19.48 8.60
C ARG A 708 -12.10 -19.95 9.99
N THR A 709 -10.88 -20.49 10.09
CA THR A 709 -10.12 -20.51 11.36
C THR A 709 -9.40 -19.17 11.52
N PRO A 710 -9.71 -18.36 12.56
CA PRO A 710 -9.01 -17.10 12.83
C PRO A 710 -7.48 -17.33 12.87
N LEU A 711 -6.71 -16.37 12.39
CA LEU A 711 -5.24 -16.48 12.33
C LEU A 711 -4.62 -16.66 13.74
N ALA A 712 -5.25 -16.09 14.77
CA ALA A 712 -4.90 -16.30 16.18
C ALA A 712 -5.14 -17.74 16.68
N GLU A 713 -6.03 -18.48 16.02
CA GLU A 713 -6.36 -19.89 16.31
C GLU A 713 -5.64 -20.86 15.35
N TYR A 714 -5.03 -20.34 14.28
CA TYR A 714 -4.34 -21.12 13.27
C TYR A 714 -3.00 -21.65 13.81
N ARG A 715 -2.97 -22.95 14.16
CA ARG A 715 -1.75 -23.64 14.56
C ARG A 715 -1.04 -24.17 13.32
N LEU A 716 0.05 -23.50 12.92
CA LEU A 716 0.94 -23.98 11.87
C LEU A 716 1.40 -25.40 12.20
N ARG A 717 1.05 -26.36 11.34
CA ARG A 717 1.52 -27.73 11.42
C ARG A 717 3.00 -27.77 11.06
N THR A 718 3.69 -28.83 11.45
CA THR A 718 5.11 -29.03 11.09
C THR A 718 5.36 -28.96 9.58
N TRP A 719 4.37 -29.38 8.79
CA TRP A 719 4.38 -29.26 7.32
C TRP A 719 4.28 -27.82 6.81
N ASP A 720 3.51 -26.96 7.48
CA ASP A 720 3.38 -25.54 7.09
C ASP A 720 4.71 -24.81 7.32
N TRP A 721 5.41 -25.14 8.41
CA TRP A 721 6.76 -24.65 8.66
C TRP A 721 7.78 -25.14 7.64
N ALA A 722 7.70 -26.40 7.22
CA ALA A 722 8.57 -26.94 6.19
C ALA A 722 8.33 -26.27 4.82
N LEU A 723 7.07 -26.00 4.47
CA LEU A 723 6.67 -25.27 3.26
C LEU A 723 7.13 -23.81 3.32
N ALA A 724 6.91 -23.12 4.44
CA ALA A 724 7.35 -21.74 4.62
C ALA A 724 8.87 -21.61 4.54
N LEU A 725 9.62 -22.51 5.20
CA LEU A 725 11.09 -22.56 5.13
C LEU A 725 11.60 -22.92 3.73
N GLY A 726 10.91 -23.83 3.03
CA GLY A 726 11.22 -24.18 1.64
C GLY A 726 10.99 -23.00 0.69
N ALA A 727 9.85 -22.31 0.81
CA ALA A 727 9.52 -21.12 0.04
C ALA A 727 10.48 -19.97 0.34
N LEU A 728 10.91 -19.83 1.60
CA LEU A 728 11.90 -18.84 2.03
C LEU A 728 13.31 -19.14 1.52
N ALA A 729 13.71 -20.41 1.51
CA ALA A 729 14.96 -20.81 0.89
C ALA A 729 14.92 -20.55 -0.62
N LEU A 730 13.79 -20.82 -1.28
CA LEU A 730 13.58 -20.51 -2.69
C LEU A 730 13.67 -19.01 -2.97
N THR A 731 12.95 -18.18 -2.21
CA THR A 731 12.92 -16.73 -2.42
C THR A 731 14.22 -16.05 -2.01
N GLY A 732 14.88 -16.52 -0.94
CA GLY A 732 16.21 -16.06 -0.56
C GLY A 732 17.28 -16.38 -1.61
N VAL A 733 17.14 -17.49 -2.33
CA VAL A 733 17.99 -17.85 -3.47
C VAL A 733 17.66 -17.03 -4.73
N MET A 734 16.46 -16.44 -4.83
CA MET A 734 16.02 -15.62 -5.97
C MET A 734 16.30 -14.13 -5.84
N LEU A 735 16.45 -13.64 -4.61
CA LEU A 735 16.77 -12.24 -4.31
C LEU A 735 18.29 -11.95 -4.36
N TYR A 736 19.09 -12.98 -4.57
CA TYR A 736 20.54 -12.94 -4.84
C TYR A 736 20.81 -13.38 -6.27
#